data_AF-A0A2H0RNV4-F1
#
_entry.id   AF-A0A2H0RNV4-F1
#
_cell.length_a   1.000
_cell.length_b   1.000
_cell.length_c   1.000
_cell.angle_alpha   90.00
_cell.angle_beta   90.00
_cell.angle_gamma   90.00
#
_symmetry.space_group_name_H-M   'P 1'
#
loop_
_entity.id
_entity.type
_entity.pdbx_description
1 polymer ?
#
loop_
_entity_poly.entity_id
_entity_poly.type
_entity_poly.pdbx_seq_one_letter_code
_entity_poly.pdbx_strand_id
1 'polypeptide(L)'
;MKRNWTMEQVAAHWDSVPEYNDINAQIDSYYRRFVDSAPLFSIPQNAKVLDVDCRTAVGTTFFARKYPTARFTCMPMAPSFATAAGKKISGERISANIVPFASIPLPFDDEVFDVVLTYETIEHVPWPEAYLAELSRVLKTGGTLVLTTPSLLWEPVHLLSAALKLDHGEGPHWMLARGRLLRAIREAGLDIKTERSFVLIPVGPKWLIAIGKSFERVLPEFLLRILCLRRTFICTKRADYWWHRLNEEIIRTGLDTHCGTSVGVSNGLLELQEKDGVPVTVRTSKPGCLPREAFLGCAARECNYPKLNKFVFGELPENWLCGVVKKSSVGHASDETVRRTGASGGVISSLLIHLIESGAVNGAVCLQLGKNKPYRAEPVIARSREEVLACAQSIYSLTPVNTILSKLEREEGPLAYVGLPDQVAAIRKLQMLKHPSVRNIRYIIGPYMGTQMYFEAIRSFLRSHDVRSEEEITYLKYRAGEWPGHLRIALKDGRVLTAEKFHYNYLIPFFITQSSLQLVDFTNELTDISVGDAWSPMYEKKRGGYAVILARSQQGQDLIEAAIRQNILSCEPVSLEEALDMHGHMLDFKKRGSFIRNSWRKVQPEYGYAPAHIAFMRVAVEWCLCAVFSMGKQRSVRWLLERIPLRIVGPAFNILRKSWKAVSKPTKRKGLRSMEFRVCSR
;
A
#
# COMPACT_ATOMS: atom_id res chain seq x y z
N MET A 1 -13.00 0.56 22.62
CA MET A 1 -12.10 -0.03 23.63
C MET A 1 -11.22 -1.07 22.96
N LYS A 2 -9.92 -1.12 23.28
CA LYS A 2 -9.06 -2.25 22.90
C LYS A 2 -9.48 -3.45 23.75
N ARG A 3 -9.68 -4.62 23.12
CA ARG A 3 -9.86 -5.87 23.85
C ARG A 3 -8.50 -6.23 24.46
N ASN A 4 -8.46 -6.46 25.77
CA ASN A 4 -7.21 -6.65 26.52
C ASN A 4 -6.88 -8.13 26.78
N TRP A 5 -7.50 -9.05 26.04
CA TRP A 5 -7.24 -10.49 26.16
C TRP A 5 -6.65 -11.06 24.86
N THR A 6 -6.03 -12.24 24.95
CA THR A 6 -5.54 -13.02 23.80
C THR A 6 -6.46 -14.21 23.51
N MET A 7 -6.31 -14.84 22.34
CA MET A 7 -7.02 -16.07 22.03
C MET A 7 -6.56 -17.24 22.93
N GLU A 8 -5.30 -17.27 23.33
CA GLU A 8 -4.78 -18.24 24.30
C GLU A 8 -5.45 -18.12 25.67
N GLN A 9 -5.74 -16.89 26.14
CA GLN A 9 -6.47 -16.68 27.38
C GLN A 9 -7.93 -17.16 27.28
N VAL A 10 -8.55 -16.99 26.12
CA VAL A 10 -9.89 -17.56 25.85
C VAL A 10 -9.83 -19.09 25.85
N ALA A 11 -8.82 -19.69 25.22
CA ALA A 11 -8.61 -21.14 25.22
C ALA A 11 -8.42 -21.68 26.65
N ALA A 12 -7.58 -21.03 27.45
CA ALA A 12 -7.33 -21.40 28.84
C ALA A 12 -8.58 -21.29 29.71
N HIS A 13 -9.42 -20.28 29.48
CA HIS A 13 -10.73 -20.18 30.11
C HIS A 13 -11.59 -21.41 29.78
N TRP A 14 -11.71 -21.79 28.51
CA TRP A 14 -12.50 -22.97 28.13
C TRP A 14 -11.98 -24.28 28.74
N ASP A 15 -10.66 -24.44 28.86
CA ASP A 15 -10.05 -25.59 29.53
C ASP A 15 -10.36 -25.63 31.05
N SER A 16 -10.60 -24.48 31.69
CA SER A 16 -11.03 -24.41 33.09
C SER A 16 -12.49 -24.83 33.32
N VAL A 17 -13.31 -24.85 32.26
CA VAL A 17 -14.73 -25.22 32.29
C VAL A 17 -15.04 -26.30 31.23
N PRO A 18 -14.39 -27.48 31.29
CA PRO A 18 -14.48 -28.48 30.23
C PRO A 18 -15.90 -29.02 30.02
N GLU A 19 -16.73 -29.01 31.07
CA GLU A 19 -18.12 -29.46 31.05
C GLU A 19 -19.10 -28.40 30.49
N TYR A 20 -18.64 -27.19 30.17
CA TYR A 20 -19.49 -26.09 29.73
C TYR A 20 -20.41 -26.47 28.56
N ASN A 21 -19.89 -27.18 27.56
CA ASN A 21 -20.69 -27.59 26.40
C ASN A 21 -21.69 -28.70 26.75
N ASP A 22 -21.37 -29.59 27.68
CA ASP A 22 -22.26 -30.69 28.08
C ASP A 22 -23.46 -30.17 28.87
N ILE A 23 -23.21 -29.18 29.74
CA ILE A 23 -24.25 -28.46 30.49
C ILE A 23 -25.16 -27.68 29.53
N ASN A 24 -24.56 -26.86 28.66
CA ASN A 24 -25.33 -26.00 27.76
C ASN A 24 -25.99 -26.75 26.60
N ALA A 25 -25.53 -27.95 26.25
CA ALA A 25 -26.20 -28.81 25.27
C ALA A 25 -27.64 -29.16 25.69
N GLN A 26 -28.01 -29.06 26.97
CA GLN A 26 -29.40 -29.28 27.41
C GLN A 26 -30.32 -28.08 27.13
N ILE A 27 -29.78 -26.92 26.75
CA ILE A 27 -30.53 -25.69 26.53
C ILE A 27 -30.92 -25.55 25.05
N ASP A 28 -32.21 -25.31 24.78
CA ASP A 28 -32.75 -25.17 23.41
C ASP A 28 -31.96 -24.13 22.58
N SER A 29 -31.65 -22.98 23.17
CA SER A 29 -30.93 -21.89 22.51
C SER A 29 -29.50 -22.24 22.08
N TYR A 30 -28.88 -23.28 22.64
CA TYR A 30 -27.56 -23.78 22.23
C TYR A 30 -27.59 -24.41 20.83
N TYR A 31 -28.52 -25.35 20.59
CA TYR A 31 -28.63 -26.02 19.28
C TYR A 31 -29.19 -25.11 18.18
N ARG A 32 -30.00 -24.13 18.57
CA ARG A 32 -30.64 -23.19 17.65
C ARG A 32 -29.66 -22.43 16.76
N ARG A 33 -28.40 -22.21 17.19
CA ARG A 33 -27.39 -21.58 16.32
C ARG A 33 -27.15 -22.38 15.04
N PHE A 34 -27.22 -23.71 15.09
CA PHE A 34 -27.06 -24.57 13.92
C PHE A 34 -28.39 -24.76 13.19
N VAL A 35 -29.46 -25.09 13.92
CA VAL A 35 -30.76 -25.45 13.31
C VAL A 35 -31.41 -24.24 12.60
N ASP A 36 -31.33 -23.05 13.17
CA ASP A 36 -31.96 -21.86 12.58
C ASP A 36 -31.15 -21.32 11.38
N SER A 37 -29.83 -21.54 11.35
CA SER A 37 -28.98 -21.14 10.23
C SER A 37 -29.00 -22.13 9.07
N ALA A 38 -29.22 -23.42 9.33
CA ALA A 38 -29.19 -24.49 8.34
C ALA A 38 -30.12 -24.35 7.11
N PRO A 39 -31.27 -23.66 7.18
CA PRO A 39 -32.11 -23.37 6.01
C PRO A 39 -31.63 -22.17 5.18
N LEU A 40 -30.72 -21.35 5.71
CA LEU A 40 -30.31 -20.08 5.08
C LEU A 40 -29.17 -20.26 4.06
N PHE A 41 -28.54 -21.43 4.02
CA PHE A 41 -27.45 -21.75 3.11
C PHE A 41 -27.43 -23.24 2.78
N SER A 42 -26.65 -23.61 1.76
CA SER A 42 -26.39 -24.99 1.39
C SER A 42 -24.89 -25.26 1.34
N ILE A 43 -24.49 -26.49 1.62
CA ILE A 43 -23.11 -26.95 1.45
C ILE A 43 -23.06 -27.75 0.13
N PRO A 44 -22.23 -27.35 -0.85
CA PRO A 44 -22.09 -28.09 -2.10
C PRO A 44 -21.64 -29.53 -1.87
N GLN A 45 -21.97 -30.43 -2.80
CA GLN A 45 -21.48 -31.80 -2.74
C GLN A 45 -19.95 -31.84 -2.78
N ASN A 46 -19.34 -32.73 -1.99
CA ASN A 46 -17.88 -32.87 -1.89
C ASN A 46 -17.13 -31.59 -1.44
N ALA A 47 -17.85 -30.60 -0.91
CA ALA A 47 -17.25 -29.35 -0.44
C ALA A 47 -16.22 -29.59 0.67
N LYS A 48 -15.15 -28.81 0.66
CA LYS A 48 -14.25 -28.64 1.79
C LYS A 48 -14.85 -27.59 2.72
N VAL A 49 -15.18 -28.00 3.94
CA VAL A 49 -15.84 -27.15 4.94
C VAL A 49 -14.87 -26.91 6.10
N LEU A 50 -14.68 -25.66 6.48
CA LEU A 50 -13.94 -25.29 7.69
C LEU A 50 -14.92 -24.92 8.79
N ASP A 51 -14.79 -25.51 9.97
CA ASP A 51 -15.57 -25.16 11.17
C ASP A 51 -14.63 -24.55 12.22
N VAL A 52 -14.59 -23.22 12.27
CA VAL A 52 -13.67 -22.44 13.11
C VAL A 52 -14.29 -22.20 14.49
N ASP A 53 -13.55 -22.60 15.52
CA ASP A 53 -14.04 -22.80 16.89
C ASP A 53 -15.21 -23.79 16.96
N CYS A 54 -15.00 -24.99 16.41
CA CYS A 54 -16.01 -26.06 16.39
C CYS A 54 -16.39 -26.58 17.79
N ARG A 55 -15.70 -26.13 18.84
CA ARG A 55 -15.79 -26.62 20.23
C ARG A 55 -15.71 -28.14 20.25
N THR A 56 -16.71 -28.83 20.81
CA THR A 56 -16.79 -30.30 20.90
C THR A 56 -17.37 -30.97 19.63
N ALA A 57 -17.35 -30.29 18.47
CA ALA A 57 -17.80 -30.78 17.16
C ALA A 57 -19.30 -31.14 17.04
N VAL A 58 -20.15 -30.61 17.93
CA VAL A 58 -21.62 -30.79 17.86
C VAL A 58 -22.18 -30.21 16.56
N GLY A 59 -21.80 -28.96 16.23
CA GLY A 59 -22.21 -28.29 15.00
C GLY A 59 -21.70 -29.01 13.75
N THR A 60 -20.42 -29.39 13.75
CA THR A 60 -19.83 -30.20 12.68
C THR A 60 -20.64 -31.48 12.43
N THR A 61 -20.94 -32.25 13.47
CA THR A 61 -21.67 -33.52 13.34
C THR A 61 -23.07 -33.31 12.78
N PHE A 62 -23.77 -32.25 13.22
CA PHE A 62 -25.08 -31.87 12.69
C PHE A 62 -25.02 -31.60 11.18
N PHE A 63 -24.06 -30.80 10.72
CA PHE A 63 -23.94 -30.48 9.29
C PHE A 63 -23.40 -31.66 8.47
N ALA A 64 -22.47 -32.45 9.01
CA ALA A 64 -21.92 -33.62 8.33
C ALA A 64 -22.99 -34.70 8.08
N ARG A 65 -23.94 -34.89 9.01
CA ARG A 65 -25.09 -35.77 8.79
C ARG A 65 -26.02 -35.27 7.68
N LYS A 66 -26.23 -33.94 7.62
CA LYS A 66 -27.05 -33.30 6.57
C LYS A 66 -26.36 -33.32 5.19
N TYR A 67 -25.03 -33.24 5.17
CA TYR A 67 -24.19 -33.17 3.98
C TYR A 67 -23.09 -34.24 4.02
N PRO A 68 -23.44 -35.53 3.84
CA PRO A 68 -22.53 -36.66 4.10
C PRO A 68 -21.32 -36.74 3.15
N THR A 69 -21.37 -36.04 2.01
CA THR A 69 -20.26 -36.00 1.05
C THR A 69 -19.27 -34.87 1.32
N ALA A 70 -19.61 -33.91 2.17
CA ALA A 70 -18.69 -32.83 2.54
C ALA A 70 -17.58 -33.33 3.48
N ARG A 71 -16.41 -32.69 3.38
CA ARG A 71 -15.24 -32.99 4.20
C ARG A 71 -15.00 -31.83 5.15
N PHE A 72 -15.05 -32.09 6.45
CA PHE A 72 -14.98 -31.08 7.49
C PHE A 72 -13.58 -31.01 8.11
N THR A 73 -13.02 -29.81 8.17
CA THR A 73 -11.87 -29.50 9.01
C THR A 73 -12.37 -28.76 10.24
N CYS A 74 -12.24 -29.37 11.41
CA CYS A 74 -12.73 -28.89 12.69
C CYS A 74 -11.60 -28.21 13.46
N MET A 75 -11.76 -26.94 13.82
CA MET A 75 -10.76 -26.18 14.56
C MET A 75 -11.25 -25.84 15.96
N PRO A 76 -10.98 -26.68 16.97
CA PRO A 76 -11.27 -26.37 18.37
C PRO A 76 -10.23 -25.39 18.92
N MET A 77 -10.67 -24.38 19.68
CA MET A 77 -9.77 -23.38 20.26
C MET A 77 -8.99 -23.90 21.48
N ALA A 78 -9.58 -24.83 22.23
CA ALA A 78 -9.03 -25.35 23.49
C ALA A 78 -8.64 -26.84 23.39
N PRO A 79 -7.53 -27.27 23.99
CA PRO A 79 -7.13 -28.68 24.10
C PRO A 79 -8.23 -29.63 24.60
N SER A 80 -9.00 -29.23 25.62
CA SER A 80 -10.13 -30.02 26.13
C SER A 80 -11.20 -30.24 25.05
N PHE A 81 -11.55 -29.18 24.31
CA PHE A 81 -12.46 -29.25 23.17
C PHE A 81 -11.92 -30.10 22.04
N ALA A 82 -10.61 -30.05 21.75
CA ALA A 82 -10.00 -30.91 20.75
C ALA A 82 -10.13 -32.39 21.07
N THR A 83 -9.88 -32.74 22.34
CA THR A 83 -10.04 -34.12 22.82
C THR A 83 -11.50 -34.58 22.72
N ALA A 84 -12.44 -33.75 23.16
CA ALA A 84 -13.87 -34.05 23.12
C ALA A 84 -14.41 -34.15 21.68
N ALA A 85 -14.00 -33.23 20.79
CA ALA A 85 -14.31 -33.27 19.37
C ALA A 85 -13.79 -34.56 18.72
N GLY A 86 -12.57 -34.99 19.07
CA GLY A 86 -11.97 -36.23 18.53
C GLY A 86 -12.75 -37.47 18.92
N LYS A 87 -13.16 -37.56 20.18
CA LYS A 87 -14.04 -38.63 20.66
C LYS A 87 -15.38 -38.62 19.93
N LYS A 88 -15.99 -37.44 19.74
CA LYS A 88 -17.29 -37.33 19.04
C LYS A 88 -17.19 -37.73 17.57
N ILE A 89 -16.18 -37.23 16.86
CA ILE A 89 -15.97 -37.52 15.44
C ILE A 89 -15.66 -38.99 15.22
N SER A 90 -14.80 -39.61 16.05
CA SER A 90 -14.45 -41.04 15.92
C SER A 90 -15.63 -41.98 16.19
N GLY A 91 -16.61 -41.55 17.00
CA GLY A 91 -17.86 -42.28 17.23
C GLY A 91 -18.88 -42.17 16.10
N GLU A 92 -18.63 -41.34 15.07
CA GLU A 92 -19.56 -41.03 14.00
C GLU A 92 -19.01 -41.45 12.64
N ARG A 93 -19.88 -41.86 11.71
CA ARG A 93 -19.48 -42.15 10.32
C ARG A 93 -19.45 -40.88 9.47
N ILE A 94 -18.59 -39.92 9.83
CA ILE A 94 -18.46 -38.62 9.14
C ILE A 94 -17.02 -38.39 8.66
N SER A 95 -16.87 -37.67 7.55
CA SER A 95 -15.56 -37.25 7.04
C SER A 95 -15.12 -35.95 7.71
N ALA A 96 -14.48 -36.05 8.88
CA ALA A 96 -13.96 -34.89 9.59
C ALA A 96 -12.56 -35.12 10.17
N ASN A 97 -11.71 -34.08 10.15
CA ASN A 97 -10.39 -34.06 10.79
C ASN A 97 -10.25 -32.86 11.73
N ILE A 98 -9.39 -32.99 12.75
CA ILE A 98 -9.19 -31.96 13.76
C ILE A 98 -7.88 -31.24 13.55
N VAL A 99 -7.92 -29.91 13.57
CA VAL A 99 -6.76 -29.02 13.51
C VAL A 99 -6.93 -27.93 14.57
N PRO A 100 -6.39 -28.11 15.80
CA PRO A 100 -6.53 -27.13 16.86
C PRO A 100 -5.95 -25.76 16.48
N PHE A 101 -6.46 -24.70 17.09
CA PHE A 101 -5.95 -23.35 16.84
C PHE A 101 -6.01 -22.47 18.08
N ALA A 102 -5.01 -21.61 18.25
CA ALA A 102 -4.98 -20.63 19.34
C ALA A 102 -4.56 -19.24 18.86
N SER A 103 -4.35 -19.05 17.55
CA SER A 103 -3.89 -17.80 16.95
C SER A 103 -4.23 -17.74 15.46
N ILE A 104 -4.06 -16.55 14.89
CA ILE A 104 -4.09 -16.29 13.44
C ILE A 104 -2.69 -15.83 12.99
N PRO A 105 -2.26 -16.09 11.74
CA PRO A 105 -3.01 -16.72 10.65
C PRO A 105 -3.29 -18.21 10.87
N LEU A 106 -4.37 -18.71 10.27
CA LEU A 106 -4.74 -20.12 10.26
C LEU A 106 -3.76 -20.91 9.36
N PRO A 107 -3.46 -22.18 9.68
CA PRO A 107 -2.44 -22.97 8.99
C PRO A 107 -2.94 -23.56 7.65
N PHE A 108 -3.55 -22.74 6.82
CA PHE A 108 -4.05 -23.13 5.49
C PHE A 108 -3.62 -22.13 4.43
N ASP A 109 -3.47 -22.61 3.20
CA ASP A 109 -3.26 -21.75 2.05
C ASP A 109 -4.51 -20.90 1.75
N ASP A 110 -4.35 -19.92 0.87
CA ASP A 110 -5.45 -19.08 0.39
C ASP A 110 -6.46 -19.94 -0.40
N GLU A 111 -7.76 -19.60 -0.29
CA GLU A 111 -8.82 -20.18 -1.12
C GLU A 111 -8.94 -21.72 -1.10
N VAL A 112 -8.76 -22.33 0.07
CA VAL A 112 -8.85 -23.78 0.26
C VAL A 112 -10.29 -24.27 0.42
N PHE A 113 -11.13 -23.53 1.14
CA PHE A 113 -12.45 -23.99 1.59
C PHE A 113 -13.59 -23.42 0.75
N ASP A 114 -14.59 -24.25 0.46
CA ASP A 114 -15.81 -23.85 -0.24
C ASP A 114 -16.81 -23.19 0.72
N VAL A 115 -16.82 -23.64 1.97
CA VAL A 115 -17.67 -23.12 3.05
C VAL A 115 -16.83 -22.95 4.32
N VAL A 116 -16.99 -21.80 5.00
CA VAL A 116 -16.44 -21.56 6.33
C VAL A 116 -17.59 -21.31 7.29
N LEU A 117 -17.57 -22.00 8.42
CA LEU A 117 -18.52 -21.88 9.52
C LEU A 117 -17.80 -21.26 10.72
N THR A 118 -18.41 -20.26 11.36
CA THR A 118 -17.94 -19.71 12.63
C THR A 118 -19.14 -19.32 13.48
N TYR A 119 -19.33 -20.04 14.59
CA TYR A 119 -20.55 -19.96 15.39
C TYR A 119 -20.24 -19.46 16.80
N GLU A 120 -20.64 -18.23 17.12
CA GLU A 120 -20.44 -17.61 18.44
C GLU A 120 -18.94 -17.57 18.83
N THR A 121 -18.12 -17.00 17.95
CA THR A 121 -16.65 -16.93 18.07
C THR A 121 -16.12 -15.50 18.03
N ILE A 122 -16.71 -14.64 17.17
CA ILE A 122 -16.16 -13.30 16.87
C ILE A 122 -16.22 -12.33 18.06
N GLU A 123 -17.11 -12.57 19.01
CA GLU A 123 -17.20 -11.88 20.30
C GLU A 123 -16.01 -12.21 21.21
N HIS A 124 -15.38 -13.38 21.05
CA HIS A 124 -14.26 -13.83 21.87
C HIS A 124 -12.89 -13.45 21.28
N VAL A 125 -12.77 -13.21 19.97
CA VAL A 125 -11.47 -12.90 19.36
C VAL A 125 -10.99 -11.46 19.67
N PRO A 126 -9.71 -11.20 19.93
CA PRO A 126 -9.25 -9.84 20.23
C PRO A 126 -9.34 -8.85 19.06
N TRP A 127 -9.22 -9.34 17.82
CA TRP A 127 -9.19 -8.53 16.60
C TRP A 127 -10.22 -9.02 15.57
N PRO A 128 -11.51 -8.67 15.70
CA PRO A 128 -12.58 -9.14 14.82
C PRO A 128 -12.35 -8.88 13.32
N GLU A 129 -11.80 -7.72 12.99
CA GLU A 129 -11.49 -7.34 11.61
C GLU A 129 -10.40 -8.24 11.00
N ALA A 130 -9.33 -8.52 11.75
CA ALA A 130 -8.26 -9.41 11.31
C ALA A 130 -8.74 -10.86 11.22
N TYR A 131 -9.60 -11.30 12.15
CA TYR A 131 -10.23 -12.60 12.13
C TYR A 131 -11.09 -12.79 10.87
N LEU A 132 -11.97 -11.84 10.54
CA LEU A 132 -12.79 -11.90 9.33
C LEU A 132 -11.95 -11.87 8.04
N ALA A 133 -10.89 -11.07 8.00
CA ALA A 133 -9.96 -11.05 6.87
C ALA A 133 -9.29 -12.43 6.68
N GLU A 134 -8.92 -13.10 7.77
CA GLU A 134 -8.32 -14.42 7.74
C GLU A 134 -9.32 -15.51 7.29
N LEU A 135 -10.58 -15.46 7.76
CA LEU A 135 -11.63 -16.36 7.27
C LEU A 135 -11.89 -16.17 5.78
N SER A 136 -11.90 -14.92 5.32
CA SER A 136 -12.04 -14.60 3.88
C SER A 136 -10.84 -15.06 3.06
N ARG A 137 -9.63 -15.03 3.63
CA ARG A 137 -8.40 -15.50 2.96
C ARG A 137 -8.50 -16.99 2.61
N VAL A 138 -8.87 -17.83 3.57
CA VAL A 138 -8.97 -19.29 3.39
C VAL A 138 -10.22 -19.72 2.63
N LEU A 139 -11.25 -18.87 2.55
CA LEU A 139 -12.46 -19.10 1.79
C LEU A 139 -12.21 -18.86 0.29
N LYS A 140 -12.69 -19.77 -0.56
CA LYS A 140 -12.66 -19.61 -2.02
C LYS A 140 -13.48 -18.42 -2.47
N THR A 141 -13.08 -17.79 -3.56
CA THR A 141 -13.91 -16.82 -4.28
C THR A 141 -15.27 -17.44 -4.63
N GLY A 142 -16.38 -16.75 -4.32
CA GLY A 142 -17.73 -17.28 -4.47
C GLY A 142 -18.14 -18.29 -3.38
N GLY A 143 -17.22 -18.68 -2.49
CA GLY A 143 -17.49 -19.53 -1.34
C GLY A 143 -18.36 -18.84 -0.29
N THR A 144 -18.93 -19.64 0.61
CA THR A 144 -19.89 -19.18 1.62
C THR A 144 -19.26 -19.09 3.01
N LEU A 145 -19.38 -17.95 3.68
CA LEU A 145 -19.13 -17.81 5.12
C LEU A 145 -20.46 -17.78 5.87
N VAL A 146 -20.59 -18.62 6.88
CA VAL A 146 -21.69 -18.60 7.84
C VAL A 146 -21.15 -18.12 9.18
N LEU A 147 -21.66 -16.97 9.63
CA LEU A 147 -21.23 -16.34 10.87
C LEU A 147 -22.42 -16.15 11.80
N THR A 148 -22.30 -16.61 13.04
CA THR A 148 -23.23 -16.22 14.11
C THR A 148 -22.52 -15.51 15.25
N THR A 149 -23.23 -14.58 15.87
CA THR A 149 -22.75 -13.84 17.04
C THR A 149 -23.94 -13.28 17.82
N PRO A 150 -23.84 -13.13 19.15
CA PRO A 150 -24.89 -12.52 19.94
C PRO A 150 -25.00 -11.01 19.67
N SER A 151 -26.18 -10.46 19.94
CA SER A 151 -26.53 -9.07 19.73
C SER A 151 -26.08 -8.24 20.93
N LEU A 152 -25.32 -7.16 20.68
CA LEU A 152 -24.85 -6.23 21.72
C LEU A 152 -25.91 -5.75 22.72
N LEU A 153 -27.18 -5.70 22.31
CA LEU A 153 -28.27 -5.30 23.20
C LEU A 153 -28.53 -6.29 24.35
N TRP A 154 -28.00 -7.51 24.26
CA TRP A 154 -28.10 -8.54 25.29
C TRP A 154 -26.94 -8.52 26.28
N GLU A 155 -25.89 -7.71 26.06
CA GLU A 155 -24.77 -7.57 27.00
C GLU A 155 -25.24 -7.21 28.43
N PRO A 156 -26.20 -6.28 28.65
CA PRO A 156 -26.68 -5.99 30.01
C PRO A 156 -27.39 -7.18 30.67
N VAL A 157 -28.08 -8.01 29.88
CA VAL A 157 -28.75 -9.22 30.37
C VAL A 157 -27.71 -10.27 30.76
N HIS A 158 -26.65 -10.43 29.98
CA HIS A 158 -25.52 -11.29 30.32
C HIS A 158 -24.80 -10.81 31.58
N LEU A 159 -24.51 -9.50 31.71
CA LEU A 159 -23.91 -8.93 32.92
C LEU A 159 -24.78 -9.17 34.17
N LEU A 160 -26.10 -9.02 34.04
CA LEU A 160 -27.03 -9.29 35.14
C LEU A 160 -27.05 -10.78 35.49
N SER A 161 -27.08 -11.67 34.49
CA SER A 161 -27.01 -13.12 34.69
C SER A 161 -25.72 -13.53 35.41
N ALA A 162 -24.58 -12.96 35.01
CA ALA A 162 -23.28 -13.17 35.64
C ALA A 162 -23.25 -12.67 37.09
N ALA A 163 -23.77 -11.47 37.35
CA ALA A 163 -23.87 -10.92 38.71
C ALA A 163 -24.74 -11.79 39.62
N LEU A 164 -25.78 -12.42 39.06
CA LEU A 164 -26.67 -13.33 39.76
C LEU A 164 -26.15 -14.78 39.82
N LYS A 165 -24.96 -15.07 39.26
CA LYS A 165 -24.36 -16.41 39.13
C LYS A 165 -25.29 -17.43 38.44
N LEU A 166 -26.11 -16.95 37.52
CA LEU A 166 -27.03 -17.77 36.72
C LEU A 166 -26.39 -18.26 35.42
N ASP A 167 -25.20 -17.75 35.07
CA ASP A 167 -24.42 -18.20 33.93
C ASP A 167 -23.26 -19.11 34.34
N HIS A 168 -22.84 -19.95 33.40
CA HIS A 168 -21.65 -20.79 33.53
C HIS A 168 -20.49 -20.10 32.82
N GLY A 169 -20.03 -18.96 33.33
CA GLY A 169 -18.84 -18.21 32.89
C GLY A 169 -18.44 -18.35 31.40
N GLU A 170 -18.87 -17.41 30.55
CA GLU A 170 -18.62 -17.43 29.09
C GLU A 170 -17.20 -16.99 28.68
N GLY A 171 -16.34 -16.69 29.65
CA GLY A 171 -14.99 -16.21 29.43
C GLY A 171 -14.92 -14.80 28.86
N PRO A 172 -13.71 -14.32 28.48
CA PRO A 172 -13.55 -13.01 27.87
C PRO A 172 -14.35 -12.89 26.57
N HIS A 173 -15.27 -11.93 26.52
CA HIS A 173 -16.07 -11.64 25.34
C HIS A 173 -16.39 -10.15 25.23
N TRP A 174 -16.80 -9.74 24.05
CA TRP A 174 -17.39 -8.43 23.81
C TRP A 174 -18.29 -8.48 22.60
N MET A 175 -19.59 -8.25 22.77
CA MET A 175 -20.51 -8.27 21.64
C MET A 175 -20.24 -7.08 20.69
N LEU A 176 -20.26 -7.31 19.38
CA LEU A 176 -20.00 -6.25 18.41
C LEU A 176 -21.26 -5.45 18.10
N ALA A 177 -21.11 -4.12 18.04
CA ALA A 177 -22.13 -3.26 17.45
C ALA A 177 -22.36 -3.64 15.98
N ARG A 178 -23.62 -3.78 15.57
CA ARG A 178 -24.00 -4.20 14.20
C ARG A 178 -23.29 -3.39 13.10
N GLY A 179 -23.25 -2.06 13.22
CA GLY A 179 -22.62 -1.20 12.23
C GLY A 179 -21.12 -1.48 12.04
N ARG A 180 -20.42 -1.83 13.13
CA ARG A 180 -19.00 -2.23 13.09
C ARG A 180 -18.86 -3.61 12.43
N LEU A 181 -19.71 -4.57 12.80
CA LEU A 181 -19.70 -5.91 12.21
C LEU A 181 -19.94 -5.88 10.69
N LEU A 182 -20.96 -5.15 10.22
CA LEU A 182 -21.25 -5.00 8.79
C LEU A 182 -20.08 -4.39 8.02
N ARG A 183 -19.39 -3.42 8.62
CA ARG A 183 -18.20 -2.81 8.03
C ARG A 183 -17.07 -3.82 7.93
N ALA A 184 -16.77 -4.52 9.02
CA ALA A 184 -15.70 -5.52 9.07
C ALA A 184 -15.92 -6.66 8.06
N ILE A 185 -17.16 -7.16 7.91
CA ILE A 185 -17.51 -8.17 6.89
C ILE A 185 -17.21 -7.66 5.48
N ARG A 186 -17.65 -6.43 5.15
CA ARG A 186 -17.42 -5.84 3.83
C ARG A 186 -15.94 -5.56 3.56
N GLU A 187 -15.23 -5.05 4.56
CA GLU A 187 -13.79 -4.79 4.49
C GLU A 187 -13.00 -6.09 4.29
N ALA A 188 -13.47 -7.21 4.82
CA ALA A 188 -12.91 -8.54 4.56
C ALA A 188 -13.24 -9.10 3.15
N GLY A 189 -14.00 -8.39 2.32
CA GLY A 189 -14.34 -8.83 0.96
C GLY A 189 -15.51 -9.76 0.84
N LEU A 190 -16.40 -9.74 1.82
CA LEU A 190 -17.56 -10.58 1.90
C LEU A 190 -18.83 -9.77 1.63
N ASP A 191 -19.67 -10.26 0.74
CA ASP A 191 -21.00 -9.72 0.46
C ASP A 191 -22.03 -10.44 1.31
N ILE A 192 -22.76 -9.69 2.14
CA ILE A 192 -23.83 -10.22 2.98
C ILE A 192 -25.03 -10.54 2.09
N LYS A 193 -25.34 -11.82 1.92
CA LYS A 193 -26.51 -12.30 1.18
C LYS A 193 -27.75 -12.36 2.06
N THR A 194 -27.57 -12.71 3.32
CA THR A 194 -28.69 -12.84 4.26
C THR A 194 -28.24 -12.44 5.67
N GLU A 195 -29.08 -11.68 6.36
CA GLU A 195 -28.99 -11.40 7.79
C GLU A 195 -30.34 -11.77 8.42
N ARG A 196 -30.30 -12.69 9.40
CA ARG A 196 -31.46 -13.10 10.20
C ARG A 196 -31.14 -13.04 11.69
N SER A 197 -32.15 -12.69 12.48
CA SER A 197 -32.06 -12.70 13.94
C SER A 197 -33.02 -13.72 14.56
N PHE A 198 -32.52 -14.47 15.54
CA PHE A 198 -33.21 -15.60 16.16
C PHE A 198 -33.01 -15.60 17.67
N VAL A 199 -33.85 -16.36 18.38
CA VAL A 199 -33.81 -16.53 19.84
C VAL A 199 -34.31 -15.27 20.56
N LEU A 200 -35.63 -15.08 20.52
CA LEU A 200 -36.31 -14.03 21.29
C LEU A 200 -36.32 -14.35 22.79
N ILE A 201 -36.52 -15.63 23.13
CA ILE A 201 -36.53 -16.13 24.50
C ILE A 201 -35.49 -17.26 24.59
N PRO A 202 -34.32 -17.03 25.22
CA PRO A 202 -33.21 -17.99 25.23
C PRO A 202 -33.34 -19.12 26.25
N VAL A 203 -34.04 -18.87 27.36
CA VAL A 203 -34.21 -19.80 28.49
C VAL A 203 -35.63 -19.64 29.06
N GLY A 204 -36.25 -20.73 29.49
CA GLY A 204 -37.57 -20.72 30.13
C GLY A 204 -38.31 -22.05 29.98
N PRO A 205 -39.54 -22.15 30.52
CA PRO A 205 -40.36 -23.34 30.33
C PRO A 205 -40.73 -23.53 28.84
N LYS A 206 -40.94 -24.78 28.41
CA LYS A 206 -41.15 -25.15 27.00
C LYS A 206 -42.26 -24.35 26.32
N TRP A 207 -43.36 -24.04 27.03
CA TRP A 207 -44.48 -23.26 26.49
C TRP A 207 -44.07 -21.82 26.16
N LEU A 208 -43.24 -21.20 26.99
CA LEU A 208 -42.77 -19.82 26.80
C LEU A 208 -41.76 -19.74 25.64
N ILE A 209 -40.86 -20.71 25.54
CA ILE A 209 -39.96 -20.85 24.38
C ILE A 209 -40.76 -21.04 23.09
N ALA A 210 -41.83 -21.84 23.12
CA ALA A 210 -42.70 -22.05 21.95
C ALA A 210 -43.41 -20.76 21.52
N ILE A 211 -43.89 -19.95 22.48
CA ILE A 211 -44.45 -18.62 22.20
C ILE A 211 -43.39 -17.72 21.53
N GLY A 212 -42.17 -17.69 22.08
CA GLY A 212 -41.06 -16.95 21.47
C GLY A 212 -40.82 -17.35 20.02
N LYS A 213 -40.75 -18.64 19.73
CA LYS A 213 -40.60 -19.18 18.36
C LYS A 213 -41.75 -18.78 17.44
N SER A 214 -42.98 -18.71 17.93
CA SER A 214 -44.13 -18.25 17.14
C SER A 214 -44.02 -16.77 16.80
N PHE A 215 -43.63 -15.92 17.76
CA PHE A 215 -43.39 -14.50 17.50
C PHE A 215 -42.26 -14.27 16.50
N GLU A 216 -41.17 -15.02 16.59
CA GLU A 216 -40.05 -14.95 15.65
C GLU A 216 -40.47 -15.20 14.19
N ARG A 217 -41.53 -15.97 13.94
CA ARG A 217 -42.04 -16.23 12.58
C ARG A 217 -42.91 -15.10 12.01
N VAL A 218 -43.51 -14.28 12.88
CA VAL A 218 -44.51 -13.27 12.50
C VAL A 218 -43.93 -11.86 12.53
N LEU A 219 -43.02 -11.59 13.48
CA LEU A 219 -42.44 -10.27 13.64
C LEU A 219 -41.52 -9.89 12.47
N PRO A 220 -41.54 -8.62 12.03
CA PRO A 220 -40.66 -8.15 10.98
C PRO A 220 -39.20 -8.15 11.43
N GLU A 221 -38.30 -8.43 10.49
CA GLU A 221 -36.86 -8.59 10.74
C GLU A 221 -36.23 -7.37 11.45
N PHE A 222 -36.68 -6.14 11.17
CA PHE A 222 -36.10 -4.96 11.82
C PHE A 222 -36.35 -4.95 13.34
N LEU A 223 -37.45 -5.53 13.82
CA LEU A 223 -37.73 -5.71 15.26
C LEU A 223 -36.91 -6.89 15.80
N LEU A 224 -36.87 -8.02 15.09
CA LEU A 224 -36.08 -9.18 15.51
C LEU A 224 -34.60 -8.83 15.66
N ARG A 225 -34.05 -7.98 14.78
CA ARG A 225 -32.68 -7.47 14.89
C ARG A 225 -32.41 -6.67 16.16
N ILE A 226 -33.44 -6.15 16.84
CA ILE A 226 -33.30 -5.44 18.11
C ILE A 226 -33.51 -6.43 19.25
N LEU A 227 -34.56 -7.25 19.16
CA LEU A 227 -35.07 -8.04 20.28
C LEU A 227 -34.36 -9.38 20.47
N CYS A 228 -33.96 -10.05 19.40
CA CYS A 228 -33.42 -11.40 19.48
C CYS A 228 -31.95 -11.42 19.91
N LEU A 229 -31.58 -12.48 20.64
CA LEU A 229 -30.23 -12.70 21.15
C LEU A 229 -29.23 -12.91 20.01
N ARG A 230 -29.56 -13.73 19.01
CA ARG A 230 -28.58 -14.18 18.02
C ARG A 230 -28.75 -13.50 16.67
N ARG A 231 -27.63 -13.16 16.05
CA ARG A 231 -27.56 -12.74 14.64
C ARG A 231 -26.86 -13.80 13.82
N THR A 232 -27.40 -14.08 12.64
CA THR A 232 -26.83 -14.99 11.65
C THR A 232 -26.60 -14.24 10.36
N PHE A 233 -25.38 -14.34 9.83
CA PHE A 233 -24.98 -13.78 8.54
C PHE A 233 -24.57 -14.91 7.60
N ILE A 234 -25.18 -14.92 6.41
CA ILE A 234 -24.72 -15.72 5.29
C ILE A 234 -24.04 -14.77 4.31
N CYS A 235 -22.75 -14.98 4.12
CA CYS A 235 -21.91 -14.11 3.31
C CYS A 235 -21.30 -14.92 2.16
N THR A 236 -21.04 -14.25 1.04
CA THR A 236 -20.31 -14.83 -0.08
C THR A 236 -19.04 -14.03 -0.32
N LYS A 237 -17.90 -14.70 -0.53
CA LYS A 237 -16.66 -14.00 -0.92
C LYS A 237 -16.82 -13.38 -2.30
N ARG A 238 -16.58 -12.07 -2.40
CA ARG A 238 -16.72 -11.33 -3.64
C ARG A 238 -15.73 -11.83 -4.70
N ALA A 239 -16.21 -12.00 -5.92
CA ALA A 239 -15.35 -12.26 -7.06
C ALA A 239 -14.36 -11.13 -7.29
N ASP A 240 -13.09 -11.47 -7.51
CA ASP A 240 -12.04 -10.52 -7.80
C ASP A 240 -11.94 -9.37 -6.77
N TYR A 241 -12.05 -9.74 -5.48
CA TYR A 241 -12.07 -8.79 -4.37
C TYR A 241 -10.90 -7.79 -4.40
N TRP A 242 -9.70 -8.25 -4.71
CA TRP A 242 -8.51 -7.38 -4.75
C TRP A 242 -8.58 -6.36 -5.89
N TRP A 243 -9.16 -6.73 -7.04
CA TRP A 243 -9.46 -5.74 -8.08
C TRP A 243 -10.47 -4.72 -7.59
N HIS A 244 -11.54 -5.15 -6.93
CA HIS A 244 -12.53 -4.21 -6.40
C HIS A 244 -11.87 -3.23 -5.41
N ARG A 245 -11.04 -3.69 -4.47
CA ARG A 245 -10.33 -2.79 -3.55
C ARG A 245 -9.35 -1.87 -4.26
N LEU A 246 -8.53 -2.38 -5.18
CA LEU A 246 -7.62 -1.56 -5.98
C LEU A 246 -8.38 -0.48 -6.75
N ASN A 247 -9.48 -0.86 -7.41
CA ASN A 247 -10.27 0.05 -8.21
C ASN A 247 -10.96 1.13 -7.36
N GLU A 248 -11.67 0.74 -6.29
CA GLU A 248 -12.43 1.70 -5.47
C GLU A 248 -11.56 2.55 -4.55
N GLU A 249 -10.44 2.02 -4.04
CA GLU A 249 -9.66 2.74 -3.03
C GLU A 249 -8.43 3.44 -3.58
N ILE A 250 -7.89 3.01 -4.72
CA ILE A 250 -6.66 3.57 -5.31
C ILE A 250 -6.94 4.26 -6.65
N ILE A 251 -7.57 3.56 -7.59
CA ILE A 251 -7.74 4.08 -8.96
C ILE A 251 -8.81 5.18 -9.01
N ARG A 252 -10.05 4.89 -8.60
CA ARG A 252 -11.18 5.83 -8.65
C ARG A 252 -11.03 7.03 -7.71
N THR A 253 -10.23 6.89 -6.66
CA THR A 253 -9.93 7.97 -5.70
C THR A 253 -8.79 8.89 -6.17
N GLY A 254 -8.14 8.55 -7.30
CA GLY A 254 -6.98 9.28 -7.81
C GLY A 254 -5.78 9.23 -6.85
N LEU A 255 -5.60 8.11 -6.15
CA LEU A 255 -4.42 7.85 -5.32
C LEU A 255 -3.32 7.11 -6.08
N ASP A 256 -3.64 6.43 -7.18
CA ASP A 256 -2.67 5.69 -7.98
C ASP A 256 -1.47 6.59 -8.34
N THR A 257 -0.28 6.15 -7.93
CA THR A 257 0.95 6.89 -8.22
C THR A 257 1.47 6.62 -9.62
N HIS A 258 0.94 5.57 -10.26
CA HIS A 258 1.40 5.01 -11.53
C HIS A 258 2.88 4.59 -11.47
N CYS A 259 3.36 4.13 -10.30
CA CYS A 259 4.69 3.52 -10.17
C CYS A 259 4.86 2.25 -11.00
N GLY A 260 3.76 1.61 -11.38
CA GLY A 260 3.75 0.38 -12.19
C GLY A 260 3.66 -0.91 -11.38
N THR A 261 3.68 -0.87 -10.04
CA THR A 261 3.72 -2.08 -9.20
C THR A 261 2.51 -2.97 -9.40
N SER A 262 1.30 -2.43 -9.30
CA SER A 262 0.06 -3.22 -9.44
C SER A 262 0.00 -3.90 -10.80
N VAL A 263 0.47 -3.24 -11.86
CA VAL A 263 0.59 -3.84 -13.20
C VAL A 263 1.66 -4.93 -13.23
N GLY A 264 2.86 -4.64 -12.72
CA GLY A 264 4.00 -5.55 -12.75
C GLY A 264 3.78 -6.87 -12.02
N VAL A 265 2.90 -6.93 -11.01
CA VAL A 265 2.58 -8.17 -10.26
C VAL A 265 1.17 -8.70 -10.56
N SER A 266 0.47 -8.14 -11.56
CA SER A 266 -0.90 -8.55 -11.89
C SER A 266 -1.02 -9.82 -12.72
N ASN A 267 0.11 -10.44 -13.11
CA ASN A 267 0.14 -11.54 -14.08
C ASN A 267 -0.53 -11.19 -15.42
N GLY A 268 -0.41 -9.93 -15.85
CA GLY A 268 -1.00 -9.42 -17.09
C GLY A 268 -2.52 -9.17 -17.01
N LEU A 269 -3.12 -9.20 -15.80
CA LEU A 269 -4.52 -8.82 -15.63
C LEU A 269 -4.73 -7.30 -15.70
N LEU A 270 -3.70 -6.51 -15.41
CA LEU A 270 -3.74 -5.06 -15.49
C LEU A 270 -2.73 -4.53 -16.51
N GLU A 271 -3.03 -3.36 -17.08
CA GLU A 271 -2.12 -2.61 -17.93
C GLU A 271 -2.26 -1.10 -17.70
N LEU A 272 -1.26 -0.33 -18.14
CA LEU A 272 -1.34 1.13 -18.19
C LEU A 272 -1.76 1.56 -19.59
N GLN A 273 -2.89 2.26 -19.68
CA GLN A 273 -3.32 2.94 -20.90
C GLN A 273 -3.21 4.44 -20.72
N GLU A 274 -2.93 5.17 -21.80
CA GLU A 274 -2.98 6.63 -21.78
C GLU A 274 -4.39 7.10 -22.12
N LYS A 275 -4.95 7.98 -21.28
CA LYS A 275 -6.23 8.67 -21.52
C LYS A 275 -6.02 10.16 -21.29
N ASP A 276 -6.30 10.98 -22.31
CA ASP A 276 -6.09 12.44 -22.29
C ASP A 276 -4.68 12.86 -21.81
N GLY A 277 -3.63 12.15 -22.24
CA GLY A 277 -2.24 12.42 -21.85
C GLY A 277 -1.88 12.03 -20.41
N VAL A 278 -2.76 11.28 -19.74
CA VAL A 278 -2.57 10.77 -18.37
C VAL A 278 -2.56 9.25 -18.40
N PRO A 279 -1.55 8.57 -17.82
CA PRO A 279 -1.59 7.13 -17.66
C PRO A 279 -2.68 6.74 -16.68
N VAL A 280 -3.42 5.67 -16.97
CA VAL A 280 -4.49 5.11 -16.15
C VAL A 280 -4.31 3.60 -16.09
N THR A 281 -4.33 3.04 -14.89
CA THR A 281 -4.36 1.59 -14.69
C THR A 281 -5.74 1.05 -15.06
N VAL A 282 -5.79 0.08 -15.97
CA VAL A 282 -7.05 -0.53 -16.45
C VAL A 282 -7.00 -2.05 -16.33
N ARG A 283 -8.18 -2.67 -16.27
CA ARG A 283 -8.35 -4.12 -16.31
C ARG A 283 -8.32 -4.61 -17.76
N THR A 284 -7.51 -5.62 -18.03
CA THR A 284 -7.46 -6.27 -19.35
C THR A 284 -8.64 -7.23 -19.53
N SER A 285 -8.80 -7.75 -20.75
CA SER A 285 -9.76 -8.83 -21.05
C SER A 285 -9.36 -10.20 -20.50
N LYS A 286 -8.15 -10.34 -19.92
CA LYS A 286 -7.66 -11.62 -19.40
C LYS A 286 -8.51 -12.06 -18.21
N PRO A 287 -9.06 -13.30 -18.22
CA PRO A 287 -9.83 -13.83 -17.10
C PRO A 287 -8.92 -14.15 -15.91
N GLY A 288 -9.48 -14.11 -14.70
CA GLY A 288 -8.79 -14.43 -13.46
C GLY A 288 -9.12 -13.45 -12.33
N CYS A 289 -8.67 -13.74 -11.12
CA CYS A 289 -8.73 -12.80 -10.00
C CYS A 289 -7.39 -12.08 -9.87
N LEU A 290 -7.43 -10.80 -9.52
CA LEU A 290 -6.23 -10.01 -9.28
C LEU A 290 -5.49 -10.57 -8.05
N PRO A 291 -4.17 -10.82 -8.15
CA PRO A 291 -3.37 -11.22 -7.00
C PRO A 291 -3.43 -10.18 -5.88
N ARG A 292 -3.40 -10.65 -4.64
CA ARG A 292 -3.41 -9.83 -3.42
C ARG A 292 -2.28 -8.81 -3.41
N GLU A 293 -1.13 -9.19 -3.93
CA GLU A 293 0.12 -8.42 -3.98
C GLU A 293 0.00 -7.21 -4.91
N ALA A 294 -0.91 -7.24 -5.89
CA ALA A 294 -1.16 -6.07 -6.74
C ALA A 294 -1.79 -4.91 -5.96
N PHE A 295 -2.57 -5.21 -4.92
CA PHE A 295 -3.09 -4.22 -3.99
C PHE A 295 -2.08 -3.93 -2.87
N LEU A 296 -1.63 -4.97 -2.16
CA LEU A 296 -0.78 -4.80 -0.98
C LEU A 296 0.63 -4.32 -1.31
N GLY A 297 1.16 -4.57 -2.49
CA GLY A 297 2.45 -4.03 -2.93
C GLY A 297 2.39 -2.55 -3.34
N CYS A 298 1.21 -2.01 -3.63
CA CYS A 298 1.05 -0.62 -4.08
C CYS A 298 1.40 0.39 -2.98
N ALA A 299 2.24 1.38 -3.26
CA ALA A 299 2.64 2.41 -2.29
C ALA A 299 1.61 3.55 -2.10
N ALA A 300 0.50 3.53 -2.85
CA ALA A 300 -0.46 4.63 -2.92
C ALA A 300 -1.33 4.79 -1.66
N ARG A 301 -1.93 3.69 -1.18
CA ARG A 301 -2.94 3.71 -0.09
C ARG A 301 -2.35 3.35 1.27
N GLU A 302 -1.78 2.15 1.41
CA GLU A 302 -1.30 1.63 2.70
C GLU A 302 0.23 1.50 2.68
N CYS A 303 0.98 2.56 3.00
CA CYS A 303 2.44 2.57 2.90
C CYS A 303 3.09 2.98 4.23
N ASN A 304 3.04 2.09 5.23
CA ASN A 304 3.50 2.37 6.59
C ASN A 304 5.03 2.49 6.68
N TYR A 305 5.55 3.73 6.64
CA TYR A 305 6.98 4.04 6.73
C TYR A 305 7.63 3.57 8.04
N PRO A 306 7.04 3.72 9.24
CA PRO A 306 7.62 3.13 10.45
C PRO A 306 7.87 1.62 10.35
N LYS A 307 6.90 0.87 9.81
CA LYS A 307 7.05 -0.57 9.61
C LYS A 307 8.13 -0.89 8.58
N LEU A 308 8.18 -0.12 7.49
CA LEU A 308 9.21 -0.27 6.45
C LEU A 308 10.61 0.10 6.95
N ASN A 309 10.77 1.15 7.75
CA ASN A 309 12.07 1.52 8.33
C ASN A 309 12.58 0.43 9.28
N LYS A 310 11.72 -0.09 10.17
CA LYS A 310 12.10 -1.24 11.02
C LYS A 310 12.47 -2.47 10.21
N PHE A 311 11.77 -2.74 9.12
CA PHE A 311 12.08 -3.88 8.25
C PHE A 311 13.41 -3.70 7.50
N VAL A 312 13.67 -2.52 6.94
CA VAL A 312 14.85 -2.27 6.08
C VAL A 312 16.10 -1.97 6.91
N PHE A 313 15.97 -1.18 7.97
CA PHE A 313 17.10 -0.65 8.74
C PHE A 313 17.18 -1.18 10.17
N GLY A 314 16.15 -1.87 10.68
CA GLY A 314 16.08 -2.34 12.06
C GLY A 314 15.66 -1.27 13.07
N GLU A 315 15.53 -0.02 12.65
CA GLU A 315 15.30 1.14 13.52
C GLU A 315 14.28 2.13 12.94
N LEU A 316 13.87 3.11 13.75
CA LEU A 316 13.08 4.25 13.31
C LEU A 316 14.02 5.44 13.05
N PRO A 317 13.70 6.33 12.10
CA PRO A 317 14.51 7.50 11.86
C PRO A 317 14.45 8.47 13.04
N GLU A 318 15.60 9.01 13.42
CA GLU A 318 15.69 10.15 14.33
C GLU A 318 15.12 11.42 13.68
N ASN A 319 15.29 11.55 12.36
CA ASN A 319 14.81 12.69 11.58
C ASN A 319 13.80 12.28 10.49
N TRP A 320 12.51 12.47 10.78
CA TRP A 320 11.41 12.17 9.85
C TRP A 320 11.33 13.10 8.63
N LEU A 321 12.16 14.15 8.52
CA LEU A 321 12.24 14.96 7.30
C LEU A 321 12.98 14.22 6.18
N CYS A 322 13.91 13.33 6.52
CA CYS A 322 14.79 12.67 5.56
C CYS A 322 14.97 11.17 5.77
N GLY A 323 14.31 10.57 6.76
CA GLY A 323 14.40 9.14 7.05
C GLY A 323 15.71 8.76 7.73
N VAL A 324 16.02 7.46 7.76
CA VAL A 324 17.25 6.93 8.36
C VAL A 324 18.44 7.35 7.51
N VAL A 325 19.45 7.94 8.14
CA VAL A 325 20.70 8.38 7.50
C VAL A 325 21.85 8.03 8.43
N LYS A 326 22.78 7.22 7.96
CA LYS A 326 24.03 6.90 8.66
C LYS A 326 25.12 7.93 8.39
N LYS A 327 25.21 8.39 7.13
CA LYS A 327 26.26 9.33 6.70
C LYS A 327 25.79 10.19 5.55
N SER A 328 26.21 11.46 5.56
CA SER A 328 25.96 12.44 4.51
C SER A 328 27.28 12.93 3.92
N SER A 329 27.32 13.05 2.60
CA SER A 329 28.46 13.59 1.86
C SER A 329 28.00 14.38 0.63
N VAL A 330 28.88 15.19 0.09
CA VAL A 330 28.72 15.80 -1.23
C VAL A 330 29.86 15.35 -2.13
N GLY A 331 29.55 14.94 -3.36
CA GLY A 331 30.57 14.44 -4.26
C GLY A 331 30.11 14.22 -5.69
N HIS A 332 30.97 13.56 -6.45
CA HIS A 332 30.73 13.18 -7.85
C HIS A 332 31.54 11.94 -8.23
N ALA A 333 31.22 11.35 -9.38
CA ALA A 333 32.03 10.32 -10.03
C ALA A 333 33.41 10.89 -10.38
N SER A 334 34.46 10.12 -10.10
CA SER A 334 35.83 10.49 -10.48
C SER A 334 36.05 10.36 -11.99
N ASP A 335 35.31 9.45 -12.64
CA ASP A 335 35.27 9.32 -14.09
C ASP A 335 34.50 10.50 -14.73
N GLU A 336 35.22 11.33 -15.47
CA GLU A 336 34.68 12.54 -16.08
C GLU A 336 33.61 12.25 -17.15
N THR A 337 33.71 11.12 -17.86
CA THR A 337 32.70 10.70 -18.84
C THR A 337 31.40 10.35 -18.13
N VAL A 338 31.47 9.58 -17.03
CA VAL A 338 30.29 9.24 -16.21
C VAL A 338 29.71 10.49 -15.58
N ARG A 339 30.56 11.37 -15.04
CA ARG A 339 30.14 12.65 -14.44
C ARG A 339 29.37 13.52 -15.42
N ARG A 340 29.93 13.79 -16.59
CA ARG A 340 29.29 14.65 -17.63
C ARG A 340 28.03 14.04 -18.22
N THR A 341 27.98 12.71 -18.29
CA THR A 341 26.81 11.98 -18.81
C THR A 341 25.68 11.93 -17.78
N GLY A 342 25.99 12.03 -16.49
CA GLY A 342 25.02 12.10 -15.41
C GLY A 342 24.16 13.37 -15.42
N ALA A 343 23.01 13.32 -14.75
CA ALA A 343 22.16 14.51 -14.56
C ALA A 343 22.80 15.56 -13.63
N SER A 344 23.74 15.12 -12.79
CA SER A 344 24.51 15.91 -11.85
C SER A 344 25.87 15.21 -11.66
N GLY A 345 26.33 14.95 -10.43
CA GLY A 345 27.63 14.35 -10.18
C GLY A 345 27.84 12.89 -10.65
N GLY A 346 26.98 12.27 -11.46
CA GLY A 346 27.22 10.91 -12.00
C GLY A 346 27.27 9.76 -10.98
N VAL A 347 26.95 10.01 -9.70
CA VAL A 347 27.15 9.05 -8.58
C VAL A 347 26.41 7.73 -8.79
N ILE A 348 25.10 7.77 -9.11
CA ILE A 348 24.30 6.56 -9.29
C ILE A 348 24.91 5.68 -10.38
N SER A 349 25.17 6.26 -11.56
CA SER A 349 25.77 5.51 -12.68
C SER A 349 27.13 4.93 -12.31
N SER A 350 28.00 5.69 -11.64
CA SER A 350 29.33 5.22 -11.21
C SER A 350 29.24 4.01 -10.27
N LEU A 351 28.32 4.05 -9.29
CA LEU A 351 28.12 2.94 -8.35
C LEU A 351 27.55 1.69 -9.05
N LEU A 352 26.63 1.85 -10.00
CA LEU A 352 26.08 0.72 -10.74
C LEU A 352 27.12 0.06 -11.65
N ILE A 353 27.93 0.88 -12.34
CA ILE A 353 29.05 0.40 -13.17
C ILE A 353 30.00 -0.41 -12.29
N HIS A 354 30.39 0.13 -11.14
CA HIS A 354 31.26 -0.58 -10.19
C HIS A 354 30.68 -1.92 -9.71
N LEU A 355 29.39 -1.94 -9.34
CA LEU A 355 28.73 -3.16 -8.88
C LEU A 355 28.67 -4.24 -9.98
N ILE A 356 28.48 -3.85 -11.24
CA ILE A 356 28.46 -4.76 -12.38
C ILE A 356 29.87 -5.26 -12.70
N GLU A 357 30.84 -4.36 -12.84
CA GLU A 357 32.22 -4.70 -13.22
C GLU A 357 32.95 -5.54 -12.15
N SER A 358 32.61 -5.36 -10.87
CA SER A 358 33.11 -6.20 -9.77
C SER A 358 32.41 -7.56 -9.65
N GLY A 359 31.35 -7.81 -10.42
CA GLY A 359 30.52 -9.02 -10.31
C GLY A 359 29.64 -9.07 -9.05
N ALA A 360 29.49 -7.96 -8.32
CA ALA A 360 28.62 -7.89 -7.14
C ALA A 360 27.12 -7.97 -7.49
N VAL A 361 26.76 -7.58 -8.71
CA VAL A 361 25.43 -7.77 -9.31
C VAL A 361 25.55 -8.21 -10.77
N ASN A 362 24.59 -9.01 -11.24
CA ASN A 362 24.48 -9.46 -12.63
C ASN A 362 23.85 -8.38 -13.55
N GLY A 363 23.28 -7.34 -12.96
CA GLY A 363 22.68 -6.23 -13.68
C GLY A 363 21.97 -5.23 -12.77
N ALA A 364 21.50 -4.14 -13.35
CA ALA A 364 20.81 -3.06 -12.67
C ALA A 364 19.48 -2.75 -13.36
N VAL A 365 18.38 -2.82 -12.61
CA VAL A 365 17.09 -2.29 -13.05
C VAL A 365 17.20 -0.77 -13.12
N CYS A 366 17.06 -0.23 -14.32
CA CYS A 366 17.23 1.18 -14.64
C CYS A 366 16.12 1.63 -15.61
N LEU A 367 16.07 2.94 -15.88
CA LEU A 367 15.13 3.53 -16.82
C LEU A 367 15.90 4.11 -18.01
N GLN A 368 15.60 3.64 -19.22
CA GLN A 368 16.27 4.08 -20.45
C GLN A 368 15.31 4.93 -21.29
N LEU A 369 15.71 6.15 -21.64
CA LEU A 369 15.00 6.98 -22.61
C LEU A 369 15.49 6.67 -24.02
N GLY A 370 14.57 6.57 -24.99
CA GLY A 370 14.96 6.49 -26.39
C GLY A 370 15.20 5.10 -26.95
N LYS A 371 14.91 4.02 -26.20
CA LYS A 371 15.20 2.64 -26.63
C LYS A 371 14.36 2.21 -27.84
N ASN A 372 13.04 2.23 -27.70
CA ASN A 372 12.12 1.89 -28.80
C ASN A 372 11.60 3.12 -29.52
N LYS A 373 11.35 4.20 -28.77
CA LYS A 373 10.95 5.50 -29.31
C LYS A 373 11.81 6.61 -28.69
N PRO A 374 12.30 7.60 -29.47
CA PRO A 374 13.23 8.63 -28.99
C PRO A 374 12.78 9.41 -27.75
N TYR A 375 11.47 9.53 -27.56
CA TYR A 375 10.84 10.32 -26.51
C TYR A 375 10.24 9.47 -25.37
N ARG A 376 10.28 8.14 -25.49
CA ARG A 376 9.68 7.22 -24.51
C ARG A 376 10.75 6.61 -23.61
N ALA A 377 10.48 6.64 -22.31
CA ALA A 377 11.31 5.99 -21.30
C ALA A 377 10.72 4.62 -20.92
N GLU A 378 11.59 3.63 -20.79
CA GLU A 378 11.21 2.25 -20.50
C GLU A 378 12.16 1.61 -19.49
N PRO A 379 11.64 0.78 -18.57
CA PRO A 379 12.50 0.09 -17.63
C PRO A 379 13.27 -1.04 -18.33
N VAL A 380 14.55 -1.14 -18.02
CA VAL A 380 15.49 -2.13 -18.58
C VAL A 380 16.32 -2.73 -17.46
N ILE A 381 17.01 -3.83 -17.75
CA ILE A 381 18.04 -4.39 -16.88
C ILE A 381 19.38 -4.19 -17.57
N ALA A 382 20.12 -3.17 -17.15
CA ALA A 382 21.44 -2.84 -17.69
C ALA A 382 22.49 -3.81 -17.15
N ARG A 383 23.34 -4.35 -18.03
CA ARG A 383 24.36 -5.38 -17.70
C ARG A 383 25.78 -4.98 -18.04
N SER A 384 25.97 -3.80 -18.62
CA SER A 384 27.28 -3.27 -18.96
C SER A 384 27.36 -1.80 -18.62
N ARG A 385 28.59 -1.28 -18.64
CA ARG A 385 28.86 0.14 -18.48
C ARG A 385 28.11 0.99 -19.51
N GLU A 386 28.09 0.55 -20.76
CA GLU A 386 27.43 1.22 -21.89
C GLU A 386 25.91 1.27 -21.67
N GLU A 387 25.31 0.16 -21.21
CA GLU A 387 23.88 0.09 -20.91
C GLU A 387 23.51 0.96 -19.70
N VAL A 388 24.35 1.04 -18.67
CA VAL A 388 24.15 1.97 -17.54
C VAL A 388 24.23 3.42 -18.00
N LEU A 389 25.20 3.77 -18.85
CA LEU A 389 25.33 5.11 -19.40
C LEU A 389 24.17 5.48 -20.32
N ALA A 390 23.59 4.52 -21.06
CA ALA A 390 22.38 4.72 -21.84
C ALA A 390 21.14 5.03 -20.96
N CYS A 391 21.15 4.62 -19.70
CA CYS A 391 20.12 4.94 -18.70
C CYS A 391 20.39 6.24 -17.93
N ALA A 392 21.54 6.88 -18.12
CA ALA A 392 21.87 8.10 -17.43
C ALA A 392 20.92 9.25 -17.84
N GLN A 393 20.87 10.29 -16.99
CA GLN A 393 19.99 11.48 -17.05
C GLN A 393 18.70 11.38 -16.22
N SER A 394 18.13 12.55 -15.91
CA SER A 394 16.81 12.64 -15.27
C SER A 394 15.73 12.66 -16.34
N ILE A 395 14.65 11.92 -16.11
CA ILE A 395 13.44 11.96 -16.93
C ILE A 395 12.33 12.60 -16.10
N TYR A 396 11.86 13.78 -16.51
CA TYR A 396 10.89 14.56 -15.73
C TYR A 396 9.42 14.26 -16.06
N SER A 397 9.18 13.22 -16.87
CA SER A 397 7.86 12.67 -17.09
C SER A 397 7.56 11.50 -16.13
N LEU A 398 6.27 11.17 -15.98
CA LEU A 398 5.82 10.01 -15.19
C LEU A 398 6.32 8.70 -15.83
N THR A 399 6.98 7.86 -15.03
CA THR A 399 7.74 6.71 -15.53
C THR A 399 7.47 5.48 -14.66
N PRO A 400 6.68 4.50 -15.13
CA PRO A 400 6.22 3.37 -14.33
C PRO A 400 7.27 2.23 -14.27
N VAL A 401 8.39 2.46 -13.57
CA VAL A 401 9.54 1.52 -13.52
C VAL A 401 9.13 0.11 -13.08
N ASN A 402 8.22 0.00 -12.11
CA ASN A 402 7.84 -1.29 -11.53
C ASN A 402 7.01 -2.19 -12.46
N THR A 403 6.65 -1.73 -13.67
CA THR A 403 6.08 -2.62 -14.70
C THR A 403 7.03 -3.76 -15.08
N ILE A 404 8.34 -3.58 -14.88
CA ILE A 404 9.36 -4.61 -15.10
C ILE A 404 9.28 -5.80 -14.16
N LEU A 405 8.56 -5.70 -13.02
CA LEU A 405 8.44 -6.78 -12.03
C LEU A 405 7.93 -8.09 -12.64
N SER A 406 7.10 -8.01 -13.68
CA SER A 406 6.59 -9.16 -14.44
C SER A 406 7.70 -9.99 -15.09
N LYS A 407 8.85 -9.37 -15.39
CA LYS A 407 10.03 -10.03 -15.94
C LYS A 407 10.96 -10.54 -14.84
N LEU A 408 11.10 -9.77 -13.75
CA LEU A 408 12.06 -10.03 -12.67
C LEU A 408 11.83 -11.34 -11.92
N GLU A 409 10.62 -11.89 -11.94
CA GLU A 409 10.34 -13.20 -11.33
C GLU A 409 11.16 -14.35 -11.95
N ARG A 410 11.59 -14.22 -13.20
CA ARG A 410 12.40 -15.23 -13.90
C ARG A 410 13.86 -14.82 -14.08
N GLU A 411 14.21 -13.61 -13.67
CA GLU A 411 15.59 -13.13 -13.79
C GLU A 411 16.50 -13.81 -12.77
N GLU A 412 17.78 -13.91 -13.10
CA GLU A 412 18.83 -14.30 -12.17
C GLU A 412 19.37 -13.06 -11.44
N GLY A 413 19.82 -13.25 -10.21
CA GLY A 413 20.39 -12.19 -9.37
C GLY A 413 21.82 -12.51 -8.94
N PRO A 414 22.45 -11.61 -8.15
CA PRO A 414 21.87 -10.41 -7.56
C PRO A 414 21.66 -9.26 -8.56
N LEU A 415 20.69 -8.38 -8.30
CA LEU A 415 20.42 -7.17 -9.07
C LEU A 415 20.54 -5.91 -8.21
N ALA A 416 20.99 -4.82 -8.83
CA ALA A 416 20.75 -3.47 -8.32
C ALA A 416 19.41 -2.94 -8.84
N TYR A 417 18.78 -2.02 -8.11
CA TYR A 417 17.52 -1.40 -8.50
C TYR A 417 17.57 0.12 -8.31
N VAL A 418 17.18 0.86 -9.36
CA VAL A 418 17.01 2.30 -9.34
C VAL A 418 15.55 2.67 -9.54
N GLY A 419 15.01 3.45 -8.59
CA GLY A 419 13.65 3.96 -8.70
C GLY A 419 13.39 5.17 -7.84
N LEU A 420 12.23 5.78 -8.06
CA LEU A 420 11.71 6.91 -7.30
C LEU A 420 11.10 6.45 -5.96
N PRO A 421 10.84 7.37 -5.00
CA PRO A 421 10.41 7.01 -3.65
C PRO A 421 9.23 6.04 -3.55
N ASP A 422 8.18 6.24 -4.35
CA ASP A 422 6.99 5.37 -4.35
C ASP A 422 7.27 4.01 -4.97
N GLN A 423 8.11 3.96 -5.99
CA GLN A 423 8.57 2.73 -6.61
C GLN A 423 9.41 1.91 -5.63
N VAL A 424 10.37 2.55 -4.95
CA VAL A 424 11.22 1.93 -3.92
C VAL A 424 10.39 1.45 -2.73
N ALA A 425 9.47 2.28 -2.24
CA ALA A 425 8.56 1.88 -1.16
C ALA A 425 7.76 0.63 -1.55
N ALA A 426 7.27 0.55 -2.78
CA ALA A 426 6.57 -0.63 -3.28
C ALA A 426 7.48 -1.87 -3.38
N ILE A 427 8.75 -1.72 -3.82
CA ILE A 427 9.73 -2.82 -3.79
C ILE A 427 9.94 -3.33 -2.36
N ARG A 428 10.15 -2.45 -1.38
CA ARG A 428 10.32 -2.85 0.03
C ARG A 428 9.08 -3.54 0.59
N LYS A 429 7.88 -3.08 0.23
CA LYS A 429 6.62 -3.76 0.58
C LYS A 429 6.55 -5.17 0.00
N LEU A 430 6.92 -5.34 -1.27
CA LEU A 430 6.98 -6.67 -1.91
C LEU A 430 8.06 -7.56 -1.27
N GLN A 431 9.18 -7.00 -0.80
CA GLN A 431 10.21 -7.75 -0.07
C GLN A 431 9.67 -8.25 1.28
N MET A 432 8.90 -7.43 2.00
CA MET A 432 8.20 -7.86 3.23
C MET A 432 7.19 -8.97 2.97
N LEU A 433 6.51 -8.94 1.81
CA LEU A 433 5.60 -9.98 1.35
C LEU A 433 6.33 -11.19 0.76
N LYS A 434 7.67 -11.15 0.67
CA LYS A 434 8.52 -12.18 0.04
C LYS A 434 8.08 -12.53 -1.40
N HIS A 435 7.60 -11.54 -2.15
CA HIS A 435 7.12 -11.77 -3.51
C HIS A 435 8.29 -12.18 -4.44
N PRO A 436 8.12 -13.19 -5.32
CA PRO A 436 9.20 -13.71 -6.16
C PRO A 436 9.88 -12.67 -7.05
N SER A 437 9.15 -11.66 -7.54
CA SER A 437 9.68 -10.63 -8.45
C SER A 437 10.72 -9.69 -7.85
N VAL A 438 10.91 -9.69 -6.52
CA VAL A 438 11.89 -8.83 -5.84
C VAL A 438 12.97 -9.61 -5.11
N ARG A 439 12.97 -10.95 -5.21
CA ARG A 439 13.89 -11.83 -4.46
C ARG A 439 15.37 -11.56 -4.78
N ASN A 440 15.64 -11.13 -6.01
CA ASN A 440 16.99 -10.91 -6.52
C ASN A 440 17.51 -9.47 -6.30
N ILE A 441 16.66 -8.55 -5.83
CA ILE A 441 17.06 -7.14 -5.65
C ILE A 441 17.88 -7.02 -4.37
N ARG A 442 19.19 -6.82 -4.52
CA ARG A 442 20.16 -6.75 -3.42
C ARG A 442 20.50 -5.31 -3.04
N TYR A 443 20.76 -4.46 -4.02
CA TYR A 443 21.12 -3.05 -3.80
C TYR A 443 20.01 -2.14 -4.31
N ILE A 444 19.58 -1.15 -3.52
CA ILE A 444 18.62 -0.14 -3.94
C ILE A 444 19.26 1.25 -3.86
N ILE A 445 19.47 1.87 -5.02
CA ILE A 445 20.09 3.21 -5.14
C ILE A 445 19.10 4.12 -5.86
N GLY A 446 18.76 5.26 -5.28
CA GLY A 446 17.67 6.08 -5.83
C GLY A 446 17.93 7.58 -5.81
N PRO A 447 17.43 8.33 -6.80
CA PRO A 447 17.50 9.78 -6.75
C PRO A 447 16.45 10.36 -5.79
N TYR A 448 16.67 11.58 -5.33
CA TYR A 448 15.62 12.41 -4.74
C TYR A 448 14.53 12.73 -5.77
N MET A 449 13.30 12.92 -5.31
CA MET A 449 12.16 13.24 -6.17
C MET A 449 11.34 14.40 -5.61
N GLY A 450 11.43 15.56 -6.28
CA GLY A 450 10.57 16.71 -6.00
C GLY A 450 9.24 16.61 -6.75
N THR A 451 9.29 16.75 -8.07
CA THR A 451 8.09 16.76 -8.92
C THR A 451 8.33 16.00 -10.23
N GLN A 452 7.29 15.34 -10.71
CA GLN A 452 7.15 14.77 -12.04
C GLN A 452 5.97 15.44 -12.74
N MET A 453 6.04 15.53 -14.06
CA MET A 453 4.97 16.03 -14.91
C MET A 453 4.40 14.90 -15.79
N TYR A 454 3.17 15.05 -16.26
CA TYR A 454 2.67 14.20 -17.33
C TYR A 454 3.45 14.46 -18.62
N PHE A 455 3.54 13.47 -19.51
CA PHE A 455 4.23 13.63 -20.80
C PHE A 455 3.57 14.71 -21.67
N GLU A 456 2.30 15.02 -21.42
CA GLU A 456 1.59 16.17 -21.98
C GLU A 456 2.33 17.51 -21.83
N ALA A 457 3.22 17.66 -20.84
CA ALA A 457 4.10 18.83 -20.74
C ALA A 457 5.03 18.98 -21.96
N ILE A 458 5.59 17.87 -22.45
CA ILE A 458 6.43 17.86 -23.65
C ILE A 458 5.57 18.12 -24.88
N ARG A 459 4.39 17.49 -25.00
CA ARG A 459 3.46 17.77 -26.10
C ARG A 459 3.01 19.22 -26.16
N SER A 460 2.73 19.83 -25.01
CA SER A 460 2.39 21.26 -24.93
C SER A 460 3.57 22.14 -25.36
N PHE A 461 4.80 21.78 -24.95
CA PHE A 461 6.01 22.45 -25.41
C PHE A 461 6.25 22.30 -26.92
N LEU A 462 5.95 21.14 -27.51
CA LEU A 462 5.98 20.95 -28.96
C LEU A 462 4.95 21.85 -29.66
N ARG A 463 3.72 21.89 -29.16
CA ARG A 463 2.63 22.70 -29.73
C ARG A 463 2.94 24.19 -29.69
N SER A 464 3.63 24.68 -28.66
CA SER A 464 4.09 26.07 -28.61
C SER A 464 5.22 26.42 -29.59
N HIS A 465 5.73 25.43 -30.33
CA HIS A 465 6.71 25.56 -31.41
C HIS A 465 6.17 24.99 -32.73
N ASP A 466 4.83 24.97 -32.88
CA ASP A 466 4.11 24.52 -34.07
C ASP A 466 4.36 23.05 -34.46
N VAL A 467 4.67 22.19 -33.48
CA VAL A 467 4.83 20.75 -33.66
C VAL A 467 3.64 20.02 -33.03
N ARG A 468 2.87 19.30 -33.86
CA ARG A 468 1.59 18.68 -33.44
C ARG A 468 1.72 17.26 -32.92
N SER A 469 2.82 16.57 -33.21
CA SER A 469 3.02 15.16 -32.87
C SER A 469 4.39 14.93 -32.23
N GLU A 470 4.44 14.16 -31.15
CA GLU A 470 5.70 13.64 -30.58
C GLU A 470 6.44 12.68 -31.51
N GLU A 471 5.76 12.11 -32.52
CA GLU A 471 6.40 11.26 -33.52
C GLU A 471 7.41 12.03 -34.39
N GLU A 472 7.41 13.36 -34.33
CA GLU A 472 8.42 14.21 -34.96
C GLU A 472 9.74 14.22 -34.19
N ILE A 473 9.77 13.75 -32.94
CA ILE A 473 10.97 13.75 -32.10
C ILE A 473 11.94 12.64 -32.56
N THR A 474 13.16 13.03 -32.91
CA THR A 474 14.28 12.12 -33.18
C THR A 474 15.22 11.97 -31.99
N TYR A 475 15.21 12.93 -31.07
CA TYR A 475 16.04 12.92 -29.87
C TYR A 475 15.43 13.79 -28.76
N LEU A 476 15.38 13.26 -27.54
CA LEU A 476 14.92 13.99 -26.35
C LEU A 476 15.94 13.84 -25.22
N LYS A 477 16.37 14.97 -24.63
CA LYS A 477 17.01 15.00 -23.31
C LYS A 477 16.45 16.12 -22.47
N TYR A 478 16.12 15.82 -21.22
CA TYR A 478 15.59 16.81 -20.28
C TYR A 478 16.67 17.70 -19.66
N ARG A 479 17.93 17.23 -19.59
CA ARG A 479 19.07 17.97 -19.03
C ARG A 479 20.32 17.84 -19.91
N ALA A 480 20.20 18.21 -21.18
CA ALA A 480 21.35 18.28 -22.07
C ALA A 480 22.34 19.37 -21.63
N GLY A 481 23.63 19.15 -21.91
CA GLY A 481 24.71 20.10 -21.61
C GLY A 481 25.18 20.07 -20.16
N GLU A 482 26.00 21.05 -19.78
CA GLU A 482 26.53 21.15 -18.42
C GLU A 482 25.46 21.42 -17.38
N TRP A 483 25.66 20.92 -16.16
CA TRP A 483 24.76 21.15 -15.05
C TRP A 483 24.50 22.67 -14.84
N PRO A 484 23.25 23.10 -14.65
CA PRO A 484 22.06 22.29 -14.41
C PRO A 484 21.36 21.71 -15.66
N GLY A 485 21.83 22.04 -16.85
CA GLY A 485 21.35 21.54 -18.15
C GLY A 485 20.14 22.30 -18.71
N HIS A 486 19.73 21.92 -19.93
CA HIS A 486 18.53 22.41 -20.61
C HIS A 486 17.74 21.25 -21.23
N LEU A 487 16.44 21.45 -21.43
CA LEU A 487 15.62 20.59 -22.28
C LEU A 487 16.12 20.75 -23.73
N ARG A 488 16.37 19.65 -24.42
CA ARG A 488 16.74 19.62 -25.84
C ARG A 488 15.90 18.57 -26.56
N ILE A 489 15.21 19.00 -27.61
CA ILE A 489 14.40 18.15 -28.49
C ILE A 489 14.89 18.37 -29.93
N ALA A 490 15.38 17.31 -30.59
CA ALA A 490 15.64 17.36 -32.03
C ALA A 490 14.46 16.75 -32.78
N LEU A 491 14.14 17.34 -33.93
CA LEU A 491 13.00 16.96 -34.76
C LEU A 491 13.45 16.38 -36.10
N LYS A 492 12.55 15.67 -36.78
CA LYS A 492 12.78 15.08 -38.12
C LYS A 492 13.08 16.13 -39.18
N ASP A 493 12.51 17.34 -39.05
CA ASP A 493 12.73 18.46 -39.96
C ASP A 493 14.06 19.22 -39.72
N GLY A 494 14.90 18.72 -38.81
CA GLY A 494 16.20 19.30 -38.48
C GLY A 494 16.16 20.40 -37.43
N ARG A 495 14.98 20.89 -37.02
CA ARG A 495 14.89 21.88 -35.92
C ARG A 495 15.34 21.28 -34.59
N VAL A 496 15.96 22.11 -33.75
CA VAL A 496 16.34 21.76 -32.38
C VAL A 496 15.67 22.76 -31.43
N LEU A 497 14.73 22.27 -30.64
CA LEU A 497 14.03 23.06 -29.63
C LEU A 497 14.78 22.96 -28.30
N THR A 498 15.02 24.11 -27.66
CA THR A 498 15.73 24.16 -26.38
C THR A 498 15.04 25.04 -25.36
N ALA A 499 15.07 24.63 -24.09
CA ALA A 499 14.63 25.47 -22.98
C ALA A 499 15.49 25.24 -21.74
N GLU A 500 16.06 26.32 -21.20
CA GLU A 500 16.80 26.28 -19.93
C GLU A 500 15.99 25.63 -18.81
N LYS A 501 16.66 24.93 -17.89
CA LYS A 501 15.98 24.16 -16.82
C LYS A 501 14.93 24.96 -16.07
N PHE A 502 15.28 26.17 -15.65
CA PHE A 502 14.37 27.02 -14.89
C PHE A 502 13.28 27.67 -15.73
N HIS A 503 13.48 27.74 -17.06
CA HIS A 503 12.44 28.22 -17.96
C HIS A 503 11.38 27.16 -18.10
N TYR A 504 11.67 25.93 -18.57
CA TYR A 504 10.59 24.93 -18.76
C TYR A 504 9.90 24.49 -17.46
N ASN A 505 10.48 24.76 -16.28
CA ASN A 505 9.80 24.60 -14.99
C ASN A 505 8.49 25.42 -14.87
N TYR A 506 8.24 26.40 -15.75
CA TYR A 506 6.94 27.07 -15.83
C TYR A 506 5.80 26.07 -16.11
N LEU A 507 6.08 24.91 -16.70
CA LEU A 507 5.10 23.87 -17.01
C LEU A 507 4.58 23.14 -15.76
N ILE A 508 5.29 23.21 -14.63
CA ILE A 508 4.96 22.46 -13.41
C ILE A 508 3.52 22.74 -12.96
N PRO A 509 3.05 24.00 -12.81
CA PRO A 509 1.70 24.23 -12.31
C PRO A 509 0.60 23.68 -13.23
N PHE A 510 0.90 23.50 -14.51
CA PHE A 510 -0.04 23.04 -15.51
C PHE A 510 -0.06 21.52 -15.65
N PHE A 511 1.09 20.86 -15.50
CA PHE A 511 1.25 19.43 -15.82
C PHE A 511 1.78 18.57 -14.67
N ILE A 512 1.91 19.12 -13.45
CA ILE A 512 2.31 18.34 -12.26
C ILE A 512 1.39 17.13 -12.05
N THR A 513 2.03 15.99 -11.82
CA THR A 513 1.36 14.71 -11.56
C THR A 513 0.65 14.71 -10.21
N GLN A 514 -0.44 13.95 -10.12
CA GLN A 514 -1.16 13.80 -8.86
C GLN A 514 -0.28 13.11 -7.80
N SER A 515 0.54 12.15 -8.20
CA SER A 515 1.53 11.48 -7.35
C SER A 515 2.51 12.48 -6.73
N SER A 516 3.02 13.45 -7.49
CA SER A 516 3.94 14.47 -6.96
C SER A 516 3.33 15.31 -5.84
N LEU A 517 2.03 15.60 -5.92
CA LEU A 517 1.28 16.34 -4.90
C LEU A 517 0.97 15.48 -3.67
N GLN A 518 0.89 14.16 -3.82
CA GLN A 518 0.45 13.23 -2.78
C GLN A 518 1.60 12.62 -1.97
N LEU A 519 2.72 12.30 -2.63
CA LEU A 519 3.83 11.60 -2.00
C LEU A 519 4.52 12.48 -0.96
N VAL A 520 4.87 11.88 0.19
CA VAL A 520 5.48 12.57 1.33
C VAL A 520 6.99 12.40 1.40
N ASP A 521 7.53 11.40 0.70
CA ASP A 521 8.95 11.14 0.62
C ASP A 521 9.58 11.96 -0.50
N PHE A 522 10.58 12.75 -0.13
CA PHE A 522 11.41 13.55 -1.02
C PHE A 522 12.77 12.89 -1.29
N THR A 523 13.39 12.37 -0.23
CA THR A 523 14.80 11.96 -0.22
C THR A 523 15.00 10.49 -0.57
N ASN A 524 13.93 9.78 -0.93
CA ASN A 524 13.93 8.36 -1.25
C ASN A 524 14.40 7.55 -0.03
N GLU A 525 13.59 7.59 1.03
CA GLU A 525 13.97 7.26 2.41
C GLU A 525 14.26 5.78 2.66
N LEU A 526 13.84 4.92 1.73
CA LEU A 526 13.87 3.46 1.86
C LEU A 526 14.91 2.80 0.94
N THR A 527 15.81 3.59 0.34
CA THR A 527 16.97 3.11 -0.41
C THR A 527 18.10 2.68 0.53
N ASP A 528 19.11 2.00 -0.02
CA ASP A 528 20.41 1.84 0.65
C ASP A 528 21.25 3.11 0.51
N ILE A 529 21.17 3.76 -0.67
CA ILE A 529 21.83 5.02 -0.99
C ILE A 529 20.85 5.96 -1.70
N SER A 530 20.73 7.20 -1.21
CA SER A 530 19.99 8.25 -1.89
C SER A 530 20.89 9.35 -2.45
N VAL A 531 20.54 9.85 -3.62
CA VAL A 531 21.35 10.85 -4.34
C VAL A 531 20.49 12.04 -4.78
N GLY A 532 20.88 13.25 -4.42
CA GLY A 532 20.21 14.51 -4.82
C GLY A 532 21.17 15.48 -5.50
N ASP A 533 20.66 16.46 -6.25
CA ASP A 533 21.48 17.58 -6.75
C ASP A 533 21.97 18.45 -5.58
N ALA A 534 23.27 18.76 -5.49
CA ALA A 534 23.81 19.63 -4.44
C ALA A 534 23.53 21.13 -4.71
N TRP A 535 22.32 21.58 -4.38
CA TRP A 535 21.90 22.98 -4.53
C TRP A 535 22.45 23.88 -3.43
N SER A 536 23.63 24.44 -3.67
CA SER A 536 24.23 25.49 -2.84
C SER A 536 24.88 26.54 -3.73
N PRO A 537 24.92 27.84 -3.34
CA PRO A 537 25.64 28.87 -4.07
C PRO A 537 27.10 28.50 -4.39
N MET A 538 27.73 27.70 -3.52
CA MET A 538 29.09 27.20 -3.74
C MET A 538 29.18 26.28 -4.97
N TYR A 539 28.36 25.23 -5.02
CA TYR A 539 28.35 24.26 -6.12
C TYR A 539 27.74 24.83 -7.40
N GLU A 540 26.79 25.77 -7.28
CA GLU A 540 26.24 26.51 -8.41
C GLU A 540 27.32 27.30 -9.15
N LYS A 541 28.26 27.91 -8.42
CA LYS A 541 29.42 28.61 -8.99
C LYS A 541 30.45 27.65 -9.57
N LYS A 542 30.73 26.51 -8.90
CA LYS A 542 31.74 25.52 -9.34
C LYS A 542 31.39 24.78 -10.63
N ARG A 543 30.10 24.70 -11.02
CA ARG A 543 29.62 23.93 -12.19
C ARG A 543 30.01 22.44 -12.11
N GLY A 544 29.96 21.71 -13.22
CA GLY A 544 30.38 20.30 -13.30
C GLY A 544 29.45 19.26 -12.64
N GLY A 545 28.43 19.68 -11.91
CA GLY A 545 27.49 18.79 -11.22
C GLY A 545 28.10 18.19 -9.95
N TYR A 546 27.39 18.37 -8.84
CA TYR A 546 27.70 17.79 -7.53
C TYR A 546 26.43 17.17 -6.97
N ALA A 547 26.57 16.08 -6.25
CA ALA A 547 25.46 15.36 -5.67
C ALA A 547 25.58 15.31 -4.14
N VAL A 548 24.46 15.53 -3.46
CA VAL A 548 24.28 15.12 -2.06
C VAL A 548 24.07 13.61 -2.06
N ILE A 549 24.82 12.89 -1.23
CA ILE A 549 24.80 11.44 -1.12
C ILE A 549 24.49 11.09 0.33
N LEU A 550 23.39 10.35 0.54
CA LEU A 550 23.00 9.83 1.85
C LEU A 550 23.17 8.31 1.87
N ALA A 551 24.05 7.83 2.72
CA ALA A 551 24.12 6.42 3.09
C ALA A 551 23.04 6.13 4.14
N ARG A 552 22.16 5.14 3.88
CA ARG A 552 21.03 4.83 4.76
C ARG A 552 21.18 3.48 5.45
N SER A 553 21.57 2.46 4.70
CA SER A 553 21.89 1.14 5.25
C SER A 553 23.38 0.97 5.45
N GLN A 554 23.78 -0.03 6.25
CA GLN A 554 25.18 -0.38 6.42
C GLN A 554 25.80 -0.78 5.06
N GLN A 555 25.08 -1.58 4.28
CA GLN A 555 25.49 -1.96 2.93
C GLN A 555 25.72 -0.75 2.02
N GLY A 556 24.84 0.26 2.09
CA GLY A 556 25.00 1.50 1.32
C GLY A 556 26.23 2.31 1.76
N GLN A 557 26.48 2.39 3.07
CA GLN A 557 27.68 3.05 3.61
C GLN A 557 28.96 2.34 3.15
N ASP A 558 29.03 1.02 3.29
CA ASP A 558 30.19 0.22 2.93
C ASP A 558 30.51 0.36 1.43
N LEU A 559 29.48 0.39 0.58
CA LEU A 559 29.63 0.60 -0.87
C LEU A 559 30.19 1.99 -1.20
N ILE A 560 29.70 3.05 -0.55
CA ILE A 560 30.22 4.42 -0.76
C ILE A 560 31.67 4.51 -0.31
N GLU A 561 32.00 3.97 0.87
CA GLU A 561 33.36 4.00 1.40
C GLU A 561 34.33 3.18 0.56
N ALA A 562 33.90 2.03 0.04
CA ALA A 562 34.69 1.25 -0.93
C ALA A 562 34.92 2.04 -2.22
N ALA A 563 33.87 2.68 -2.77
CA ALA A 563 33.98 3.48 -3.98
C ALA A 563 34.91 4.70 -3.81
N ILE A 564 34.92 5.34 -2.64
CA ILE A 564 35.87 6.42 -2.32
C ILE A 564 37.30 5.88 -2.24
N ARG A 565 37.52 4.77 -1.50
CA ARG A 565 38.86 4.14 -1.39
C ARG A 565 39.44 3.72 -2.74
N GLN A 566 38.59 3.27 -3.65
CA GLN A 566 38.97 2.85 -5.01
C GLN A 566 39.00 4.00 -6.02
N ASN A 567 38.83 5.25 -5.58
CA ASN A 567 38.81 6.44 -6.42
C ASN A 567 37.72 6.40 -7.53
N ILE A 568 36.61 5.72 -7.27
CA ILE A 568 35.43 5.68 -8.15
C ILE A 568 34.54 6.91 -7.91
N LEU A 569 34.51 7.38 -6.66
CA LEU A 569 33.83 8.61 -6.25
C LEU A 569 34.81 9.54 -5.53
N SER A 570 34.68 10.84 -5.80
CA SER A 570 35.29 11.92 -5.03
C SER A 570 34.22 12.59 -4.17
N CYS A 571 34.31 12.43 -2.85
CA CYS A 571 33.29 12.87 -1.91
C CYS A 571 33.90 13.51 -0.66
N GLU A 572 33.25 14.56 -0.16
CA GLU A 572 33.58 15.22 1.10
C GLU A 572 32.43 15.03 2.10
N PRO A 573 32.70 14.72 3.37
CA PRO A 573 31.66 14.63 4.39
C PRO A 573 31.00 16.00 4.60
N VAL A 574 29.69 15.99 4.82
CA VAL A 574 28.92 17.19 5.21
C VAL A 574 27.99 16.82 6.36
N SER A 575 27.58 17.80 7.17
CA SER A 575 26.55 17.56 8.16
C SER A 575 25.20 17.27 7.49
N LEU A 576 24.33 16.52 8.18
CA LEU A 576 22.98 16.26 7.69
C LEU A 576 22.20 17.57 7.51
N GLU A 577 22.40 18.55 8.40
CA GLU A 577 21.73 19.86 8.30
C GLU A 577 22.11 20.61 7.02
N GLU A 578 23.40 20.66 6.69
CA GLU A 578 23.89 21.29 5.46
C GLU A 578 23.32 20.58 4.22
N ALA A 579 23.25 19.25 4.23
CA ALA A 579 22.64 18.48 3.14
C ALA A 579 21.15 18.81 2.96
N LEU A 580 20.39 18.96 4.05
CA LEU A 580 18.96 19.29 4.01
C LEU A 580 18.69 20.74 3.60
N ASP A 581 19.56 21.67 3.95
CA ASP A 581 19.44 23.08 3.59
C ASP A 581 19.44 23.32 2.07
N MET A 582 20.13 22.46 1.32
CA MET A 582 20.13 22.47 -0.14
C MET A 582 18.73 22.19 -0.70
N HIS A 583 17.81 21.62 0.10
CA HIS A 583 16.51 21.14 -0.37
C HIS A 583 15.30 21.60 0.45
N GLY A 584 15.45 22.58 1.35
CA GLY A 584 14.38 22.99 2.28
C GLY A 584 13.02 23.30 1.64
N HIS A 585 12.98 23.82 0.40
CA HIS A 585 11.71 24.08 -0.30
C HIS A 585 10.96 22.80 -0.71
N MET A 586 11.68 21.76 -1.15
CA MET A 586 11.07 20.50 -1.55
C MET A 586 10.73 19.63 -0.34
N LEU A 587 11.55 19.69 0.71
CA LEU A 587 11.23 19.10 2.01
C LEU A 587 9.92 19.68 2.56
N ASP A 588 9.73 21.01 2.55
CA ASP A 588 8.44 21.62 2.93
C ASP A 588 7.29 21.12 2.03
N PHE A 589 7.51 21.12 0.71
CA PHE A 589 6.47 20.74 -0.26
C PHE A 589 5.97 19.31 -0.05
N LYS A 590 6.84 18.40 0.37
CA LYS A 590 6.57 16.98 0.59
C LYS A 590 6.14 16.67 2.03
N LYS A 591 6.90 17.13 3.03
CA LYS A 591 6.70 16.78 4.45
C LYS A 591 5.65 17.63 5.17
N ARG A 592 5.26 18.79 4.63
CA ARG A 592 4.08 19.56 5.09
C ARG A 592 3.00 19.60 4.03
N GLY A 593 3.36 20.05 2.82
CA GLY A 593 2.40 20.25 1.74
C GLY A 593 1.60 18.99 1.39
N SER A 594 2.27 17.84 1.21
CA SER A 594 1.56 16.61 0.86
C SER A 594 0.63 16.11 1.97
N PHE A 595 1.02 16.24 3.24
CA PHE A 595 0.14 15.89 4.36
C PHE A 595 -1.12 16.77 4.43
N ILE A 596 -0.97 18.09 4.22
CA ILE A 596 -2.12 19.01 4.14
C ILE A 596 -3.02 18.61 2.96
N ARG A 597 -2.47 18.43 1.76
CA ARG A 597 -3.26 18.07 0.57
C ARG A 597 -3.96 16.72 0.74
N ASN A 598 -3.33 15.77 1.40
CA ASN A 598 -3.91 14.45 1.65
C ASN A 598 -5.01 14.48 2.71
N SER A 599 -4.94 15.36 3.72
CA SER A 599 -5.98 15.46 4.75
C SER A 599 -7.32 15.97 4.20
N TRP A 600 -7.30 16.66 3.06
CA TRP A 600 -8.50 17.11 2.35
C TRP A 600 -9.15 16.04 1.46
N ARG A 601 -8.52 14.87 1.29
CA ARG A 601 -9.07 13.78 0.48
C ARG A 601 -10.07 12.96 1.30
N LYS A 602 -11.09 12.45 0.60
CA LYS A 602 -12.06 11.49 1.16
C LYS A 602 -11.39 10.17 1.56
N VAL A 603 -10.52 9.66 0.70
CA VAL A 603 -9.67 8.49 0.98
C VAL A 603 -8.23 8.98 1.07
N GLN A 604 -7.60 8.78 2.22
CA GLN A 604 -6.30 9.35 2.55
C GLN A 604 -5.21 8.28 2.49
N PRO A 605 -4.00 8.53 1.96
CA PRO A 605 -2.87 7.65 2.15
C PRO A 605 -2.51 7.45 3.63
N GLU A 606 -2.15 6.24 4.00
CA GLU A 606 -1.71 5.88 5.36
C GLU A 606 -0.21 5.60 5.36
N TYR A 607 0.55 6.61 5.80
CA TYR A 607 2.00 6.53 5.87
C TYR A 607 2.54 6.01 7.22
N GLY A 608 1.68 5.85 8.23
CA GLY A 608 2.06 5.41 9.58
C GLY A 608 2.74 6.49 10.44
N TYR A 609 2.96 7.69 9.90
CA TYR A 609 3.45 8.85 10.63
C TYR A 609 2.81 10.12 10.06
N ALA A 610 2.80 11.19 10.84
CA ALA A 610 2.31 12.49 10.39
C ALA A 610 3.00 13.64 11.15
N PRO A 611 3.05 14.84 10.57
CA PRO A 611 3.36 16.06 11.30
C PRO A 611 2.56 16.17 12.60
N ALA A 612 3.23 16.48 13.72
CA ALA A 612 2.57 16.70 15.01
C ALA A 612 1.74 17.98 14.98
N HIS A 613 2.30 19.05 14.41
CA HIS A 613 1.65 20.33 14.25
C HIS A 613 2.03 20.98 12.91
N ILE A 614 1.06 21.63 12.26
CA ILE A 614 1.28 22.45 11.07
C ILE A 614 0.58 23.80 11.29
N ALA A 615 1.34 24.88 11.23
CA ALA A 615 0.81 26.23 11.43
C ALA A 615 -0.29 26.57 10.41
N PHE A 616 -1.37 27.20 10.88
CA PHE A 616 -2.51 27.59 10.03
C PHE A 616 -2.12 28.41 8.80
N MET A 617 -1.20 29.38 8.94
CA MET A 617 -0.71 30.17 7.81
C MET A 617 -0.08 29.30 6.70
N ARG A 618 0.54 28.16 7.06
CA ARG A 618 1.08 27.22 6.06
C ARG A 618 -0.04 26.46 5.36
N VAL A 619 -1.13 26.14 6.05
CA VAL A 619 -2.34 25.54 5.45
C VAL A 619 -2.98 26.52 4.46
N ALA A 620 -3.07 27.81 4.79
CA ALA A 620 -3.58 28.84 3.88
C ALA A 620 -2.72 28.98 2.61
N VAL A 621 -1.38 28.95 2.73
CA VAL A 621 -0.49 28.92 1.56
C VAL A 621 -0.76 27.69 0.67
N GLU A 622 -1.11 26.54 1.27
CA GLU A 622 -1.41 25.33 0.52
C GLU A 622 -2.73 25.44 -0.27
N TRP A 623 -3.74 26.13 0.26
CA TRP A 623 -4.96 26.46 -0.48
C TRP A 623 -4.65 27.28 -1.73
N CYS A 624 -3.83 28.33 -1.61
CA CYS A 624 -3.40 29.14 -2.76
C CYS A 624 -2.66 28.29 -3.80
N LEU A 625 -1.73 27.43 -3.37
CA LEU A 625 -1.01 26.54 -4.28
C LEU A 625 -1.96 25.57 -5.00
N CYS A 626 -2.94 25.00 -4.28
CA CYS A 626 -3.92 24.11 -4.88
C CYS A 626 -4.86 24.82 -5.85
N ALA A 627 -5.22 26.08 -5.59
CA ALA A 627 -5.97 26.91 -6.53
C ALA A 627 -5.17 27.14 -7.83
N VAL A 628 -3.89 27.50 -7.72
CA VAL A 628 -2.99 27.65 -8.87
C VAL A 628 -2.88 26.36 -9.69
N PHE A 629 -2.68 25.21 -9.05
CA PHE A 629 -2.63 23.92 -9.76
C PHE A 629 -3.98 23.55 -10.40
N SER A 630 -5.09 23.85 -9.73
CA SER A 630 -6.43 23.55 -10.26
C SER A 630 -6.76 24.42 -11.49
N MET A 631 -6.40 25.70 -11.45
CA MET A 631 -6.53 26.61 -12.61
C MET A 631 -5.60 26.19 -13.75
N GLY A 632 -4.33 25.88 -13.46
CA GLY A 632 -3.34 25.48 -14.47
C GLY A 632 -3.69 24.18 -15.21
N LYS A 633 -4.48 23.30 -14.59
CA LYS A 633 -4.94 22.05 -15.23
C LYS A 633 -6.06 22.25 -16.24
N GLN A 634 -6.73 23.41 -16.28
CA GLN A 634 -7.84 23.65 -17.21
C GLN A 634 -7.37 23.67 -18.67
N ARG A 635 -8.15 23.06 -19.56
CA ARG A 635 -7.82 22.96 -21.00
C ARG A 635 -7.66 24.33 -21.66
N SER A 636 -8.52 25.29 -21.33
CA SER A 636 -8.45 26.68 -21.83
C SER A 636 -7.18 27.40 -21.41
N VAL A 637 -6.75 27.21 -20.16
CA VAL A 637 -5.53 27.82 -19.61
C VAL A 637 -4.29 27.25 -20.30
N ARG A 638 -4.21 25.93 -20.49
CA ARG A 638 -3.11 25.29 -21.25
C ARG A 638 -3.10 25.72 -22.72
N TRP A 639 -4.26 25.83 -23.34
CA TRP A 639 -4.41 26.31 -24.71
C TRP A 639 -3.92 27.76 -24.87
N LEU A 640 -4.16 28.62 -23.87
CA LEU A 640 -3.63 29.99 -23.88
C LEU A 640 -2.11 29.99 -23.69
N LEU A 641 -1.60 29.17 -22.76
CA LEU A 641 -0.17 29.03 -22.50
C LEU A 641 0.63 28.66 -23.75
N GLU A 642 0.06 27.81 -24.61
CA GLU A 642 0.68 27.37 -25.87
C GLU A 642 0.82 28.49 -26.91
N ARG A 643 0.08 29.59 -26.77
CA ARG A 643 0.16 30.76 -27.68
C ARG A 643 1.12 31.84 -27.22
N ILE A 644 1.62 31.76 -25.99
CA ILE A 644 2.52 32.79 -25.45
C ILE A 644 3.96 32.35 -25.74
N PRO A 645 4.75 33.15 -26.49
CA PRO A 645 6.13 32.81 -26.80
C PRO A 645 6.98 32.54 -25.54
N LEU A 646 7.82 31.51 -25.57
CA LEU A 646 8.67 31.12 -24.44
C LEU A 646 9.60 32.25 -23.97
N ARG A 647 10.06 33.11 -24.91
CA ARG A 647 10.84 34.31 -24.62
C ARG A 647 10.15 35.30 -23.68
N ILE A 648 8.82 35.22 -23.55
CA ILE A 648 8.01 36.03 -22.63
C ILE A 648 7.70 35.23 -21.36
N VAL A 649 7.18 34.01 -21.51
CA VAL A 649 6.75 33.16 -20.37
C VAL A 649 7.92 32.80 -19.46
N GLY A 650 9.07 32.44 -20.02
CA GLY A 650 10.25 32.01 -19.25
C GLY A 650 10.75 33.08 -18.28
N PRO A 651 11.09 34.30 -18.76
CA PRO A 651 11.49 35.40 -17.90
C PRO A 651 10.42 35.81 -16.89
N ALA A 652 9.16 35.93 -17.31
CA ALA A 652 8.04 36.29 -16.43
C ALA A 652 7.87 35.25 -15.30
N PHE A 653 7.92 33.95 -15.61
CA PHE A 653 7.87 32.89 -14.62
C PHE A 653 9.07 32.94 -13.67
N ASN A 654 10.28 33.20 -14.17
CA ASN A 654 11.46 33.27 -13.31
C ASN A 654 11.39 34.47 -12.35
N ILE A 655 10.86 35.62 -12.79
CA ILE A 655 10.57 36.78 -11.93
C ILE A 655 9.54 36.41 -10.87
N LEU A 656 8.38 35.89 -11.28
CA LEU A 656 7.32 35.45 -10.36
C LEU A 656 7.83 34.42 -9.35
N ARG A 657 8.63 33.45 -9.79
CA ARG A 657 9.27 32.44 -8.95
C ARG A 657 10.19 33.07 -7.93
N LYS A 658 11.04 34.03 -8.33
CA LYS A 658 11.96 34.74 -7.41
C LYS A 658 11.18 35.57 -6.39
N SER A 659 10.16 36.32 -6.83
CA SER A 659 9.29 37.11 -5.95
C SER A 659 8.52 36.22 -4.97
N TRP A 660 7.90 35.14 -5.44
CA TRP A 660 7.23 34.16 -4.60
C TRP A 660 8.20 33.51 -3.61
N LYS A 661 9.42 33.15 -4.06
CA LYS A 661 10.46 32.57 -3.20
C LYS A 661 10.84 33.55 -2.08
N ALA A 662 10.96 34.84 -2.36
CA ALA A 662 11.26 35.87 -1.37
C ALA A 662 10.11 36.03 -0.36
N VAL A 663 8.89 36.23 -0.83
CA VAL A 663 7.69 36.44 0.02
C VAL A 663 7.38 35.20 0.87
N SER A 664 7.52 34.00 0.31
CA SER A 664 7.20 32.75 1.02
C SER A 664 8.38 32.15 1.79
N LYS A 665 9.60 32.72 1.70
CA LYS A 665 10.81 32.22 2.40
C LYS A 665 10.58 32.10 3.91
N PRO A 666 10.02 33.09 4.62
CA PRO A 666 9.79 33.00 6.06
C PRO A 666 8.85 31.85 6.37
N THR A 667 7.72 31.74 5.67
CA THR A 667 6.69 30.74 5.97
C THR A 667 7.09 29.30 5.59
N LYS A 668 7.86 29.11 4.49
CA LYS A 668 8.25 27.77 4.00
C LYS A 668 9.50 27.20 4.67
N ARG A 669 10.37 28.01 5.27
CA ARG A 669 11.59 27.52 5.95
C ARG A 669 11.51 27.59 7.47
N LYS A 670 10.74 28.53 8.02
CA LYS A 670 10.57 28.66 9.47
C LYS A 670 9.97 27.38 10.06
N GLY A 671 10.61 26.91 11.13
CA GLY A 671 10.21 25.72 11.88
C GLY A 671 10.28 24.40 11.10
N LEU A 672 10.92 24.36 9.92
CA LEU A 672 11.05 23.09 9.17
C LEU A 672 12.03 22.14 9.87
N ARG A 673 13.15 22.63 10.40
CA ARG A 673 14.15 21.80 11.10
C ARG A 673 13.65 21.26 12.43
N SER A 674 12.95 22.10 13.20
CA SER A 674 12.38 21.75 14.49
C SER A 674 11.00 21.09 14.36
N MET A 675 10.70 20.51 13.20
CA MET A 675 9.38 19.96 12.93
C MET A 675 9.24 18.59 13.57
N GLU A 676 8.31 18.47 14.49
CA GLU A 676 8.00 17.21 15.14
C GLU A 676 7.05 16.36 14.30
N PHE A 677 7.29 15.05 14.32
CA PHE A 677 6.43 14.05 13.71
C PHE A 677 5.99 13.06 14.77
N ARG A 678 4.74 12.62 14.67
CA ARG A 678 4.18 11.56 15.51
C ARG A 678 4.03 10.29 14.71
N VAL A 679 4.44 9.16 15.30
CA VAL A 679 4.14 7.83 14.76
C VAL A 679 2.69 7.51 15.10
N CYS A 680 1.89 7.14 14.10
CA CYS A 680 0.49 6.82 14.26
C CYS A 680 0.34 5.31 14.54
N SER A 681 -0.19 4.95 15.70
CA SER A 681 -0.56 3.56 16.00
C SER A 681 -1.88 3.21 15.32
N ARG A 682 -1.83 2.51 14.19
CA ARG A 682 -2.96 1.74 13.66
C ARG A 682 -2.51 0.32 13.41
#